data_AF-A0AAD8ENZ8-F1
#
_entry.id   AF-A0AAD8ENZ8-F1
#
_cell.length_a   1.000
_cell.length_b   1.000
_cell.length_c   1.000
_cell.angle_alpha   90.00
_cell.angle_beta   90.00
_cell.angle_gamma   90.00
#
_symmetry.space_group_name_H-M   'P 1'
#
loop_
_entity.id
_entity.type
_entity.pdbx_description
1 polymer ?
#
loop_
_entity_poly.entity_id
_entity_poly.type
_entity_poly.pdbx_seq_one_letter_code
_entity_poly.pdbx_strand_id
1 'polypeptide(L)'
;NLLLVTSPGNDRDVLWCLSSDPYPFHSYLVEVQTIVPLDGVVWAMAEVQGGGMRAILPSVSSQEPSSAVSQAPRLPDPPLVVRQHLESPRKYVVLTQQGADILLKLRPVDLLRQLLTENRGPEAEAVKLFFETQKEDQACATSLILACLQSVQNQQVAEWATRAFFMYGGEPKVRTAPTLQFSMAPGGFNPAVVSTPYGPQQNLSMNTSVDTSTGSQGSMQYSHRHNGLYLYVGRIVRPVWIIKVVSKATLNKVQFLCSSVSQDDCMWVLGHLQALRTFLEKNTQFSITNIQMQNSMLRRIAQDTFDSPVTHRTPQRNLEQEAQLEEKRSLDALKAFVAHTCEVLGMWRILCEHQFHVVANALSKLQQMTFRNLILEGHELCSALVNSLINSYLNDNASVDAISAKLREVCPNLYRNEDAACSKANEMLLSAKNIKNPEEREAKLRAALQLCKSVAPQVNLQLMCQWFTTSQFYEGVLDLSLVCASKLDPKNVGLHFYKNKEPAEDSEGYQGTSRKKMECYKQVIIVLDQLFDQRSPIDTQLVPNDTSIEMNKLIQMALQSQDELMHVAIFDWMVNKHLTSELIAVQQPSLEMYLVRTSEQSPELYDLLWKYYEKNLNHAAAAKVLHKLATRPGTSVTLLQRIEYLARAVMCMRTDQVGCAPQLGVFLRELEDMIDVARIQQQVLEAIIKLKGRHRMADDAILRLNSSLLEITQLYEEFAESFGLWECKLAIIHCSGHYDLALVETIWLNIIESELRACTAIGPNDKMTVLMSKIKSLGQEYAVSPRCFPVPFLVRQLELKACRLHADTTHVHSTMVALGVPLMTLLEVYERLIAANERVWLTEGNEFHLLEALAQLLESFTVSPQLVSSVDRRTTVAKAMDVISNCLAFLYSKPDTSELIQRLRGIQAKLNRLST
;
A
#
# COMPACT_ATOMS: atom_id res chain seq x y z
N ASN A 1 -52.71 -45.04 2.88
CA ASN A 1 -52.33 -46.46 3.04
C ASN A 1 -53.38 -47.14 3.89
N LEU A 2 -54.09 -48.09 3.29
CA LEU A 2 -55.20 -48.79 3.91
C LEU A 2 -54.93 -50.30 3.82
N LEU A 3 -55.09 -51.00 4.94
CA LEU A 3 -55.02 -52.46 5.02
C LEU A 3 -56.44 -52.94 5.37
N LEU A 4 -57.03 -53.78 4.51
CA LEU A 4 -58.37 -54.32 4.68
C LEU A 4 -58.29 -55.84 4.70
N VAL A 5 -58.90 -56.47 5.70
CA VAL A 5 -59.07 -57.93 5.73
C VAL A 5 -60.50 -58.25 5.31
N THR A 6 -60.63 -59.10 4.29
CA THR A 6 -61.94 -59.59 3.83
C THR A 6 -62.03 -61.08 4.04
N SER A 7 -63.17 -61.55 4.55
CA SER A 7 -63.46 -62.97 4.69
C SER A 7 -64.43 -63.40 3.59
N PRO A 8 -63.97 -64.06 2.50
CA PRO A 8 -64.82 -64.43 1.37
C PRO A 8 -65.70 -65.66 1.63
N GLY A 9 -65.89 -66.08 2.88
CA GLY A 9 -66.68 -67.25 3.26
C GLY A 9 -65.94 -68.59 3.26
N ASN A 10 -64.61 -68.58 3.13
CA ASN A 10 -63.72 -69.74 3.30
C ASN A 10 -62.93 -69.63 4.64
N ASP A 11 -62.34 -70.71 5.13
CA ASP A 11 -61.47 -70.77 6.34
C ASP A 11 -60.17 -69.91 6.26
N ARG A 12 -60.03 -69.09 5.21
CA ARG A 12 -58.86 -68.25 4.93
C ARG A 12 -59.30 -66.85 4.58
N ASP A 13 -58.80 -65.88 5.34
CA ASP A 13 -59.01 -64.46 5.05
C ASP A 13 -58.04 -63.98 3.97
N VAL A 14 -58.41 -62.87 3.34
CA VAL A 14 -57.60 -62.21 2.30
C VAL A 14 -57.29 -60.79 2.75
N LEU A 15 -56.01 -60.42 2.67
CA LEU A 15 -55.55 -59.06 2.96
C LEU A 15 -55.46 -58.25 1.68
N TRP A 16 -56.10 -57.08 1.68
CA TRP A 16 -56.03 -56.08 0.64
C TRP A 16 -55.19 -54.91 1.13
N CYS A 17 -54.13 -54.62 0.40
CA CYS A 17 -53.22 -53.52 0.66
C CYS A 17 -53.42 -52.43 -0.40
N LEU A 18 -53.85 -51.24 0.02
CA LEU A 18 -54.01 -50.07 -0.85
C LEU A 18 -52.98 -49.00 -0.51
N SER A 19 -52.19 -48.58 -1.52
CA SER A 19 -51.12 -47.59 -1.35
C SER A 19 -51.02 -46.63 -2.52
N SER A 20 -51.02 -45.33 -2.24
CA SER A 20 -50.73 -44.26 -3.20
C SER A 20 -49.25 -43.90 -3.30
N ASP A 21 -48.40 -44.48 -2.44
CA ASP A 21 -46.98 -44.16 -2.35
C ASP A 21 -46.17 -44.36 -3.66
N PRO A 22 -46.52 -45.30 -4.56
CA PRO A 22 -45.85 -45.42 -5.86
C PRO A 22 -46.20 -44.30 -6.86
N TYR A 23 -47.26 -43.53 -6.63
CA TYR A 23 -47.73 -42.52 -7.59
C TYR A 23 -47.88 -41.11 -6.98
N PRO A 24 -46.86 -40.58 -6.27
CA PRO A 24 -47.04 -39.38 -5.43
C PRO A 24 -47.13 -38.06 -6.23
N PHE A 25 -46.81 -38.08 -7.53
CA PHE A 25 -46.73 -36.86 -8.36
C PHE A 25 -47.73 -36.84 -9.53
N HIS A 26 -48.77 -37.67 -9.47
CA HIS A 26 -49.89 -37.64 -10.40
C HIS A 26 -50.88 -36.55 -9.95
N SER A 27 -51.48 -35.83 -10.91
CA SER A 27 -52.48 -34.79 -10.64
C SER A 27 -53.85 -35.36 -10.22
N TYR A 28 -54.00 -36.68 -10.24
CA TYR A 28 -55.19 -37.43 -9.88
C TYR A 28 -54.80 -38.55 -8.89
N LEU A 29 -55.77 -38.99 -8.08
CA LEU A 29 -55.56 -40.06 -7.11
C LEU A 29 -55.35 -41.39 -7.83
N VAL A 30 -54.23 -42.05 -7.56
CA VAL A 30 -53.91 -43.41 -8.02
C VAL A 30 -53.47 -44.23 -6.82
N GLU A 31 -54.03 -45.42 -6.67
CA GLU A 31 -53.65 -46.37 -5.62
C GLU A 31 -53.28 -47.72 -6.25
N VAL A 32 -52.17 -48.29 -5.80
CA VAL A 32 -51.83 -49.69 -6.06
C VAL A 32 -52.60 -50.55 -5.07
N GLN A 33 -53.24 -51.58 -5.61
CA GLN A 33 -53.85 -52.64 -4.83
C GLN A 33 -53.00 -53.91 -4.89
N THR A 34 -52.70 -54.49 -3.74
CA THR A 34 -52.05 -55.81 -3.63
C THR A 34 -52.93 -56.71 -2.79
N ILE A 35 -53.22 -57.92 -3.30
CA ILE A 35 -54.01 -58.93 -2.62
C ILE A 35 -53.06 -60.02 -2.12
N VAL A 36 -53.06 -60.28 -0.81
CA VAL A 36 -52.24 -61.30 -0.17
C VAL A 36 -53.16 -62.34 0.47
N PRO A 37 -53.14 -63.61 0.02
CA PRO A 37 -53.88 -64.67 0.68
C PRO A 37 -53.22 -64.98 2.03
N LEU A 38 -54.02 -65.13 3.09
CA LEU A 38 -53.53 -65.48 4.42
C LEU A 38 -53.79 -66.96 4.73
N ASP A 39 -53.01 -67.51 5.64
CA ASP A 39 -53.05 -68.94 5.98
C ASP A 39 -54.23 -69.31 6.92
N GLY A 40 -55.02 -68.33 7.35
CA GLY A 40 -56.21 -68.55 8.17
C GLY A 40 -57.00 -67.28 8.44
N VAL A 41 -57.92 -67.35 9.40
CA VAL A 41 -58.71 -66.22 9.88
C VAL A 41 -57.83 -65.28 10.70
N VAL A 42 -57.92 -63.96 10.45
CA VAL A 42 -57.13 -62.93 11.15
C VAL A 42 -57.76 -62.62 12.50
N TRP A 43 -56.96 -62.74 13.57
CA TRP A 43 -57.34 -62.35 14.93
C TRP A 43 -57.02 -60.89 15.23
N ALA A 44 -55.85 -60.43 14.81
CA ALA A 44 -55.38 -59.08 15.08
C ALA A 44 -54.36 -58.63 14.02
N MET A 45 -54.29 -57.32 13.79
CA MET A 45 -53.30 -56.70 12.93
C MET A 45 -52.77 -55.42 13.59
N ALA A 46 -51.44 -55.24 13.59
CA ALA A 46 -50.80 -54.06 14.18
C ALA A 46 -49.54 -53.63 13.40
N GLU A 47 -49.22 -52.35 13.43
CA GLU A 47 -47.94 -51.82 12.93
C GLU A 47 -46.87 -51.92 14.02
N VAL A 48 -45.67 -52.41 13.67
CA VAL A 48 -44.53 -52.46 14.60
C VAL A 48 -43.99 -51.05 14.81
N GLN A 49 -44.08 -50.53 16.04
CA GLN A 49 -43.52 -49.23 16.38
C GLN A 49 -41.99 -49.27 16.37
N GLY A 50 -41.34 -48.33 15.68
CA GLY A 50 -39.87 -48.24 15.59
C GLY A 50 -39.31 -48.01 14.18
N GLY A 51 -40.17 -47.90 13.15
CA GLY A 51 -39.71 -47.72 11.77
C GLY A 51 -39.55 -46.27 11.27
N GLY A 52 -40.09 -45.29 12.00
CA GLY A 52 -40.12 -43.89 11.55
C GLY A 52 -38.85 -43.10 11.85
N MET A 53 -38.75 -41.90 11.26
CA MET A 53 -37.65 -40.94 11.46
C MET A 53 -37.36 -40.64 12.94
N ARG A 54 -38.37 -40.73 13.84
CA ARG A 54 -38.21 -40.58 15.29
C ARG A 54 -37.28 -41.62 15.93
N ALA A 55 -37.17 -42.81 15.34
CA ALA A 55 -36.29 -43.86 15.84
C ALA A 55 -34.84 -43.70 15.34
N ILE A 56 -34.66 -43.03 14.19
CA ILE A 56 -33.35 -42.88 13.54
C ILE A 56 -32.68 -41.54 13.91
N LEU A 57 -33.48 -40.47 14.03
CA LEU A 57 -33.03 -39.12 14.40
C LEU A 57 -33.90 -38.55 15.55
N PRO A 58 -33.74 -39.07 16.77
CA PRO A 58 -34.55 -38.70 17.93
C PRO A 58 -34.40 -37.22 18.34
N SER A 59 -33.23 -36.60 18.18
CA SER A 59 -33.03 -35.19 18.59
C SER A 59 -33.65 -34.20 17.61
N VAL A 60 -33.60 -34.52 16.32
CA VAL A 60 -34.23 -33.72 15.25
C VAL A 60 -35.75 -33.77 15.34
N SER A 61 -36.31 -34.92 15.67
CA SER A 61 -37.76 -35.15 15.66
C SER A 61 -38.49 -34.70 16.94
N SER A 62 -37.77 -34.51 18.05
CA SER A 62 -38.31 -34.01 19.33
C SER A 62 -38.41 -32.48 19.39
N GLN A 63 -37.80 -31.77 18.43
CA GLN A 63 -37.92 -30.30 18.30
C GLN A 63 -39.17 -29.85 17.52
N GLU A 64 -40.00 -30.78 17.02
CA GLU A 64 -41.36 -30.43 16.64
C GLU A 64 -42.10 -29.94 17.89
N PRO A 65 -42.76 -28.77 17.86
CA PRO A 65 -43.38 -28.21 19.04
C PRO A 65 -44.48 -29.14 19.55
N SER A 66 -44.17 -29.84 20.63
CA SER A 66 -45.11 -30.49 21.53
C SER A 66 -45.81 -29.44 22.41
N SER A 67 -46.27 -28.35 21.81
CA SER A 67 -47.19 -27.41 22.44
C SER A 67 -48.57 -27.64 21.85
N ALA A 68 -49.50 -28.05 22.72
CA ALA A 68 -50.91 -28.24 22.44
C ALA A 68 -51.67 -26.95 22.08
N VAL A 69 -51.01 -25.94 21.50
CA VAL A 69 -51.59 -24.60 21.26
C VAL A 69 -51.01 -23.98 19.99
N SER A 70 -51.35 -24.48 18.80
CA SER A 70 -51.52 -23.64 17.60
C SER A 70 -52.28 -24.42 16.51
N GLN A 71 -53.49 -23.96 16.16
CA GLN A 71 -54.27 -24.44 15.01
C GLN A 71 -53.71 -23.87 13.69
N ALA A 72 -52.46 -24.18 13.35
CA ALA A 72 -51.98 -24.02 11.97
C ALA A 72 -52.29 -25.32 11.20
N PRO A 73 -52.75 -25.26 9.93
CA PRO A 73 -53.00 -26.47 9.16
C PRO A 73 -51.67 -27.25 9.07
N ARG A 74 -51.66 -28.47 9.62
CA ARG A 74 -50.52 -29.38 9.50
C ARG A 74 -50.24 -29.55 8.00
N LEU A 75 -49.14 -28.99 7.52
CA LEU A 75 -48.65 -29.28 6.18
C LEU A 75 -48.53 -30.81 6.09
N PRO A 76 -49.14 -31.46 5.10
CA PRO A 76 -49.04 -32.90 4.97
C PRO A 76 -47.57 -33.29 4.84
N ASP A 77 -47.19 -34.36 5.53
CA ASP A 77 -45.86 -34.93 5.42
C ASP A 77 -45.50 -35.14 3.94
N PRO A 78 -44.24 -34.89 3.56
CA PRO A 78 -43.81 -35.12 2.19
C PRO A 78 -44.01 -36.60 1.80
N PRO A 79 -44.21 -36.90 0.50
CA PRO A 79 -44.39 -38.26 0.02
C PRO A 79 -43.25 -39.20 0.44
N LEU A 80 -43.53 -40.51 0.53
CA LEU A 80 -42.55 -41.52 0.94
C LEU A 80 -41.28 -41.49 0.08
N VAL A 81 -41.39 -41.23 -1.22
CA VAL A 81 -40.23 -41.07 -2.13
C VAL A 81 -39.21 -40.05 -1.62
N VAL A 82 -39.64 -39.04 -0.86
CA VAL A 82 -38.77 -37.99 -0.29
C VAL A 82 -38.18 -38.40 1.05
N ARG A 83 -38.85 -39.26 1.84
CA ARG A 83 -38.44 -39.67 3.20
C ARG A 83 -37.86 -41.08 3.30
N GLN A 84 -37.90 -41.86 2.22
CA GLN A 84 -37.56 -43.28 2.22
C GLN A 84 -36.15 -43.63 2.75
N HIS A 85 -35.19 -42.70 2.71
CA HIS A 85 -33.85 -42.88 3.29
C HIS A 85 -33.79 -42.58 4.79
N LEU A 86 -34.77 -41.86 5.34
CA LEU A 86 -34.89 -41.46 6.75
C LEU A 86 -35.82 -42.37 7.56
N GLU A 87 -36.51 -43.29 6.91
CA GLU A 87 -37.49 -44.19 7.51
C GLU A 87 -37.17 -45.62 7.10
N SER A 88 -37.22 -46.56 8.04
CA SER A 88 -37.08 -47.98 7.74
C SER A 88 -38.42 -48.53 7.18
N PRO A 89 -38.41 -49.67 6.46
CA PRO A 89 -39.65 -50.20 5.87
C PRO A 89 -40.65 -50.53 6.98
N ARG A 90 -41.87 -50.05 6.81
CA ARG A 90 -42.96 -50.28 7.76
C ARG A 90 -43.28 -51.76 7.82
N LYS A 91 -43.41 -52.29 9.04
CA LYS A 91 -43.71 -53.69 9.29
C LYS A 91 -45.08 -53.80 9.93
N TYR A 92 -45.90 -54.70 9.40
CA TYR A 92 -47.21 -55.03 9.94
C TYR A 92 -47.19 -56.48 10.40
N VAL A 93 -47.73 -56.74 11.58
CA VAL A 93 -47.90 -58.10 12.10
C VAL A 93 -49.36 -58.46 11.96
N VAL A 94 -49.64 -59.56 11.28
CA VAL A 94 -50.97 -60.15 11.14
C VAL A 94 -50.97 -61.46 11.92
N LEU A 95 -51.80 -61.54 12.95
CA LEU A 95 -51.94 -62.73 13.77
C LEU A 95 -53.09 -63.58 13.23
N THR A 96 -52.79 -64.82 12.86
CA THR A 96 -53.77 -65.82 12.44
C THR A 96 -53.76 -67.01 13.42
N GLN A 97 -54.69 -67.94 13.24
CA GLN A 97 -54.72 -69.19 14.00
C GLN A 97 -53.50 -70.10 13.82
N GLN A 98 -52.79 -69.98 12.68
CA GLN A 98 -51.62 -70.81 12.37
C GLN A 98 -50.30 -70.16 12.84
N GLY A 99 -50.28 -68.85 13.00
CA GLY A 99 -49.06 -68.12 13.37
C GLY A 99 -49.16 -66.61 13.19
N ALA A 100 -48.02 -65.94 13.26
CA ALA A 100 -47.90 -64.50 13.05
C ALA A 100 -47.12 -64.22 11.75
N ASP A 101 -47.79 -63.58 10.81
CA ASP A 101 -47.20 -63.15 9.54
C ASP A 101 -46.66 -61.72 9.66
N ILE A 102 -45.39 -61.51 9.30
CA ILE A 102 -44.76 -60.19 9.30
C ILE A 102 -44.71 -59.68 7.86
N LEU A 103 -45.56 -58.71 7.57
CA LEU A 103 -45.65 -58.06 6.26
C LEU A 103 -44.76 -56.82 6.23
N LEU A 104 -43.92 -56.73 5.21
CA LEU A 104 -43.04 -55.60 4.97
C LEU A 104 -43.60 -54.75 3.85
N LYS A 105 -43.86 -53.48 4.13
CA LYS A 105 -44.19 -52.52 3.08
C LYS A 105 -42.91 -52.08 2.38
N LEU A 106 -42.78 -52.45 1.11
CA LEU A 106 -41.65 -52.04 0.27
C LEU A 106 -41.70 -50.54 0.01
N ARG A 107 -40.58 -49.86 0.27
CA ARG A 107 -40.37 -48.47 -0.17
C ARG A 107 -39.99 -48.47 -1.66
N PRO A 108 -40.08 -47.32 -2.35
CA PRO A 108 -39.61 -47.21 -3.74
C PRO A 108 -38.17 -47.70 -3.95
N VAL A 109 -37.27 -47.43 -2.99
CA VAL A 109 -35.89 -47.95 -2.98
C VAL A 109 -35.81 -49.47 -2.84
N ASP A 110 -36.70 -50.08 -2.05
CA ASP A 110 -36.73 -51.54 -1.86
C ASP A 110 -37.30 -52.22 -3.12
N LEU A 111 -38.30 -51.62 -3.75
CA LEU A 111 -38.85 -52.06 -5.03
C LEU A 111 -37.79 -52.01 -6.14
N LEU A 112 -37.06 -50.89 -6.26
CA LEU A 112 -35.96 -50.78 -7.23
C LEU A 112 -34.87 -51.82 -6.97
N ARG A 113 -34.51 -52.06 -5.69
CA ARG A 113 -33.56 -53.11 -5.32
C ARG A 113 -34.04 -54.49 -5.75
N GLN A 114 -35.31 -54.82 -5.52
CA GLN A 114 -35.90 -56.10 -5.92
C GLN A 114 -35.87 -56.25 -7.45
N LEU A 115 -36.30 -55.24 -8.19
CA LEU A 115 -36.27 -55.23 -9.66
C LEU A 115 -34.87 -55.44 -10.22
N LEU A 116 -33.85 -54.78 -9.65
CA LEU A 116 -32.44 -54.96 -10.07
C LEU A 116 -31.92 -56.37 -9.77
N THR A 117 -32.34 -56.94 -8.63
CA THR A 117 -31.87 -58.27 -8.19
C THR A 117 -32.51 -59.40 -9.00
N GLU A 118 -33.82 -59.34 -9.22
CA GLU A 118 -34.57 -60.35 -9.98
C GLU A 118 -34.16 -60.37 -11.45
N ASN A 119 -33.92 -59.20 -12.04
CA ASN A 119 -33.56 -59.06 -13.45
C ASN A 119 -32.04 -59.06 -13.71
N ARG A 120 -31.21 -59.20 -12.67
CA ARG A 120 -29.73 -59.23 -12.75
C ARG A 120 -29.09 -58.05 -13.48
N GLY A 121 -29.69 -56.87 -13.39
CA GLY A 121 -29.15 -55.67 -14.03
C GLY A 121 -30.20 -54.61 -14.37
N PRO A 122 -29.76 -53.45 -14.89
CA PRO A 122 -30.62 -52.31 -15.19
C PRO A 122 -31.31 -52.37 -16.56
N GLU A 123 -30.91 -53.28 -17.45
CA GLU A 123 -31.34 -53.34 -18.85
C GLU A 123 -32.78 -53.86 -19.05
N ALA A 124 -33.38 -54.44 -18.02
CA ALA A 124 -34.73 -55.00 -18.11
C ALA A 124 -35.81 -53.91 -18.22
N GLU A 125 -36.82 -54.16 -19.07
CA GLU A 125 -37.94 -53.22 -19.29
C GLU A 125 -38.68 -52.86 -17.99
N ALA A 126 -38.73 -53.78 -17.02
CA ALA A 126 -39.32 -53.52 -15.71
C ALA A 126 -38.60 -52.39 -14.93
N VAL A 127 -37.28 -52.27 -15.07
CA VAL A 127 -36.50 -51.18 -14.47
C VAL A 127 -36.78 -49.87 -15.21
N LYS A 128 -36.84 -49.90 -16.54
CA LYS A 128 -37.20 -48.72 -17.34
C LYS A 128 -38.60 -48.18 -17.01
N LEU A 129 -39.60 -49.07 -16.92
CA LEU A 129 -40.96 -48.73 -16.50
C LEU A 129 -40.99 -48.09 -15.11
N PHE A 130 -40.12 -48.51 -14.19
CA PHE A 130 -40.00 -47.87 -12.87
C PHE A 130 -39.54 -46.41 -12.98
N PHE A 131 -38.56 -46.12 -13.85
CA PHE A 131 -38.08 -44.74 -14.07
C PHE A 131 -39.14 -43.84 -14.72
N GLU A 132 -39.91 -44.37 -15.67
CA GLU A 132 -41.02 -43.65 -16.31
C GLU A 132 -42.15 -43.38 -15.29
N THR A 133 -42.50 -44.38 -14.46
CA THR A 133 -43.61 -44.32 -13.52
C THR A 133 -43.36 -43.35 -12.36
N GLN A 134 -42.15 -43.35 -11.79
CA GLN A 134 -41.79 -42.49 -10.65
C GLN A 134 -41.44 -41.05 -11.07
N LYS A 135 -41.36 -40.76 -12.37
CA LYS A 135 -40.61 -39.66 -12.99
C LYS A 135 -39.10 -39.87 -12.88
N GLU A 136 -38.40 -39.59 -13.98
CA GLU A 136 -36.97 -39.87 -14.15
C GLU A 136 -36.09 -39.21 -13.06
N ASP A 137 -36.39 -37.96 -12.66
CA ASP A 137 -35.66 -37.25 -11.59
C ASP A 137 -35.71 -38.00 -10.24
N GLN A 138 -36.90 -38.53 -9.91
CA GLN A 138 -37.19 -39.16 -8.63
C GLN A 138 -36.63 -40.58 -8.57
N ALA A 139 -36.71 -41.30 -9.69
CA ALA A 139 -36.09 -42.59 -9.87
C ALA A 139 -34.56 -42.48 -9.83
N CYS A 140 -33.97 -41.45 -10.44
CA CYS A 140 -32.54 -41.13 -10.30
C CYS A 140 -32.16 -40.90 -8.84
N ALA A 141 -32.90 -40.06 -8.10
CA ALA A 141 -32.66 -39.85 -6.66
C ALA A 141 -32.80 -41.14 -5.83
N THR A 142 -33.72 -42.03 -6.21
CA THR A 142 -33.92 -43.34 -5.54
C THR A 142 -32.78 -44.31 -5.84
N SER A 143 -32.30 -44.33 -7.09
CA SER A 143 -31.14 -45.14 -7.49
C SER A 143 -29.86 -44.72 -6.77
N LEU A 144 -29.69 -43.43 -6.48
CA LEU A 144 -28.54 -42.91 -5.72
C LEU A 144 -28.49 -43.45 -4.29
N ILE A 145 -29.64 -43.71 -3.66
CA ILE A 145 -29.69 -44.33 -2.32
C ILE A 145 -29.03 -45.72 -2.37
N LEU A 146 -29.30 -46.50 -3.41
CA LEU A 146 -28.70 -47.83 -3.59
C LEU A 146 -27.24 -47.75 -4.05
N ALA A 147 -26.92 -46.81 -4.94
CA ALA A 147 -25.56 -46.59 -5.44
C ALA A 147 -24.59 -46.14 -4.34
N CYS A 148 -25.08 -45.45 -3.31
CA CYS A 148 -24.29 -45.01 -2.16
C CYS A 148 -24.14 -46.08 -1.06
N LEU A 149 -24.65 -47.31 -1.24
CA LEU A 149 -24.46 -48.39 -0.27
C LEU A 149 -23.00 -48.85 -0.27
N GLN A 150 -22.28 -48.58 0.82
CA GLN A 150 -20.85 -48.92 0.95
C GLN A 150 -20.58 -50.33 1.49
N SER A 151 -21.61 -51.09 1.89
CA SER A 151 -21.44 -52.46 2.40
C SER A 151 -21.04 -53.44 1.29
N VAL A 152 -20.06 -54.31 1.57
CA VAL A 152 -19.54 -55.34 0.65
C VAL A 152 -20.67 -56.24 0.12
N GLN A 153 -21.65 -56.56 0.96
CA GLN A 153 -22.80 -57.39 0.58
C GLN A 153 -23.72 -56.72 -0.46
N ASN A 154 -23.71 -55.40 -0.54
CA ASN A 154 -24.56 -54.61 -1.44
C ASN A 154 -23.81 -54.11 -2.68
N GLN A 155 -22.54 -54.49 -2.88
CA GLN A 155 -21.69 -53.92 -3.93
C GLN A 155 -22.25 -54.15 -5.35
N GLN A 156 -22.78 -55.36 -5.64
CA GLN A 156 -23.39 -55.64 -6.93
C GLN A 156 -24.66 -54.79 -7.18
N VAL A 157 -25.52 -54.65 -6.17
CA VAL A 157 -26.73 -53.83 -6.26
C VAL A 157 -26.37 -52.36 -6.43
N ALA A 158 -25.35 -51.87 -5.73
CA ALA A 158 -24.84 -50.51 -5.87
C ALA A 158 -24.28 -50.25 -7.28
N GLU A 159 -23.58 -51.23 -7.87
CA GLU A 159 -23.08 -51.14 -9.23
C GLU A 159 -24.23 -51.12 -10.26
N TRP A 160 -25.22 -52.01 -10.13
CA TRP A 160 -26.40 -52.01 -10.99
C TRP A 160 -27.21 -50.71 -10.87
N ALA A 161 -27.37 -50.18 -9.66
CA ALA A 161 -28.03 -48.89 -9.43
C ALA A 161 -27.25 -47.72 -10.02
N THR A 162 -25.91 -47.75 -9.94
CA THR A 162 -25.03 -46.75 -10.59
C THR A 162 -25.20 -46.79 -12.11
N ARG A 163 -25.22 -47.98 -12.71
CA ARG A 163 -25.47 -48.14 -14.15
C ARG A 163 -26.87 -47.66 -14.55
N ALA A 164 -27.90 -47.98 -13.75
CA ALA A 164 -29.28 -47.49 -13.98
C ALA A 164 -29.35 -45.96 -13.94
N PHE A 165 -28.68 -45.33 -12.97
CA PHE A 165 -28.59 -43.87 -12.84
C PHE A 165 -28.01 -43.21 -14.11
N PHE A 166 -26.93 -43.76 -14.67
CA PHE A 166 -26.32 -43.22 -15.89
C PHE A 166 -27.12 -43.52 -17.16
N MET A 167 -27.75 -44.70 -17.22
CA MET A 167 -28.52 -45.15 -18.38
C MET A 167 -29.82 -44.35 -18.55
N TYR A 168 -30.58 -44.16 -17.47
CA TYR A 168 -31.92 -43.56 -17.51
C TYR A 168 -31.96 -42.07 -17.12
N GLY A 169 -30.83 -41.48 -16.72
CA GLY A 169 -30.81 -40.11 -16.23
C GLY A 169 -30.74 -39.02 -17.33
N GLY A 170 -30.70 -39.39 -18.61
CA GLY A 170 -30.82 -38.45 -19.73
C GLY A 170 -29.66 -37.44 -19.88
N GLU A 171 -29.78 -36.48 -20.80
CA GLU A 171 -28.79 -35.44 -21.10
C GLU A 171 -29.42 -34.03 -21.02
N PRO A 172 -28.63 -32.95 -20.77
CA PRO A 172 -29.14 -31.58 -20.72
C PRO A 172 -29.72 -31.13 -22.08
N LYS A 173 -30.82 -30.38 -22.05
CA LYS A 173 -31.53 -29.90 -23.25
C LYS A 173 -31.82 -28.41 -23.14
N VAL A 174 -31.76 -27.69 -24.26
CA VAL A 174 -32.22 -26.29 -24.34
C VAL A 174 -33.68 -26.28 -24.80
N ARG A 175 -34.58 -25.67 -24.02
CA ARG A 175 -35.98 -25.49 -24.45
C ARG A 175 -36.03 -24.49 -25.60
N THR A 176 -36.26 -24.97 -26.81
CA THR A 176 -36.83 -24.16 -27.88
C THR A 176 -38.31 -23.93 -27.55
N ALA A 177 -38.77 -22.67 -27.59
CA ALA A 177 -40.20 -22.39 -27.50
C ALA A 177 -40.97 -23.30 -28.47
N PRO A 178 -42.11 -23.88 -28.09
CA PRO A 178 -42.87 -24.71 -29.01
C PRO A 178 -43.31 -23.82 -30.17
N THR A 179 -42.70 -23.98 -31.35
CA THR A 179 -43.30 -23.52 -32.59
C THR A 179 -44.59 -24.29 -32.73
N LEU A 180 -45.73 -23.62 -32.47
CA LEU A 180 -47.05 -24.08 -32.84
C LEU A 180 -47.00 -24.45 -34.33
N GLN A 181 -46.90 -25.74 -34.63
CA GLN A 181 -47.15 -26.25 -35.97
C GLN A 181 -48.65 -26.07 -36.23
N PHE A 182 -49.00 -24.94 -36.83
CA PHE A 182 -50.31 -24.75 -37.45
C PHE A 182 -50.41 -25.75 -38.61
N SER A 183 -51.04 -26.91 -38.37
CA SER A 183 -51.53 -27.73 -39.47
C SER A 183 -52.75 -27.04 -40.06
N MET A 184 -52.61 -26.52 -41.27
CA MET A 184 -53.71 -25.98 -42.07
C MET A 184 -54.76 -27.08 -42.30
N ALA A 185 -55.94 -26.90 -41.69
CA ALA A 185 -57.17 -27.56 -42.09
C ALA A 185 -58.26 -26.48 -42.32
N PRO A 186 -59.07 -26.56 -43.39
CA PRO A 186 -59.86 -25.43 -43.86
C PRO A 186 -61.28 -25.41 -43.28
N GLY A 187 -61.76 -24.22 -42.92
CA GLY A 187 -63.16 -23.80 -42.96
C GLY A 187 -64.14 -24.44 -41.95
N GLY A 188 -64.62 -23.66 -40.99
CA GLY A 188 -65.77 -24.04 -40.17
C GLY A 188 -66.13 -22.98 -39.12
N PHE A 189 -67.26 -22.29 -39.35
CA PHE A 189 -67.90 -21.29 -38.50
C PHE A 189 -68.08 -21.73 -37.04
N ASN A 190 -67.98 -20.77 -36.10
CA ASN A 190 -68.74 -20.82 -34.85
C ASN A 190 -69.24 -19.42 -34.45
N PRO A 191 -70.56 -19.17 -34.41
CA PRO A 191 -71.15 -17.90 -34.00
C PRO A 191 -71.51 -17.92 -32.52
N ALA A 192 -71.05 -16.93 -31.75
CA ALA A 192 -71.77 -16.35 -30.59
C ALA A 192 -70.82 -15.41 -29.82
N VAL A 193 -70.81 -14.15 -30.26
CA VAL A 193 -70.62 -13.01 -29.37
C VAL A 193 -71.99 -12.71 -28.72
N VAL A 194 -71.97 -11.96 -27.61
CA VAL A 194 -73.08 -11.26 -26.92
C VAL A 194 -73.59 -12.07 -25.71
N SER A 195 -73.42 -11.65 -24.43
CA SER A 195 -73.62 -10.32 -23.84
C SER A 195 -72.89 -10.14 -22.49
N THR A 196 -72.40 -8.91 -22.26
CA THR A 196 -72.04 -8.21 -20.99
C THR A 196 -73.26 -7.93 -20.07
N PRO A 197 -73.21 -7.19 -18.92
CA PRO A 197 -72.14 -6.74 -17.97
C PRO A 197 -72.52 -6.81 -16.44
N TYR A 198 -71.68 -6.21 -15.57
CA TYR A 198 -71.90 -5.61 -14.22
C TYR A 198 -71.28 -6.29 -12.96
N GLY A 199 -70.44 -5.51 -12.24
CA GLY A 199 -69.57 -5.88 -11.09
C GLY A 199 -70.22 -5.79 -9.69
N PRO A 200 -69.52 -5.44 -8.56
CA PRO A 200 -68.16 -4.88 -8.40
C PRO A 200 -67.25 -5.52 -7.29
N GLN A 201 -65.98 -5.08 -7.27
CA GLN A 201 -65.01 -5.02 -6.14
C GLN A 201 -64.48 -6.31 -5.46
N GLN A 202 -63.17 -6.57 -5.60
CA GLN A 202 -62.18 -6.34 -4.52
C GLN A 202 -60.74 -6.63 -4.99
N ASN A 203 -59.84 -5.69 -4.69
CA ASN A 203 -58.40 -5.76 -4.86
C ASN A 203 -57.78 -6.91 -4.06
N LEU A 204 -56.96 -7.74 -4.69
CA LEU A 204 -55.73 -8.27 -4.08
C LEU A 204 -54.62 -8.35 -5.14
N SER A 205 -53.75 -7.35 -5.11
CA SER A 205 -52.43 -7.40 -5.73
C SER A 205 -51.61 -8.51 -5.07
N MET A 206 -51.11 -9.46 -5.86
CA MET A 206 -49.96 -10.26 -5.47
C MET A 206 -48.79 -9.94 -6.40
N ASN A 207 -47.86 -9.21 -5.83
CA ASN A 207 -46.59 -8.76 -6.38
C ASN A 207 -45.72 -9.98 -6.73
N THR A 208 -45.36 -10.14 -8.00
CA THR A 208 -44.14 -10.87 -8.38
C THR A 208 -43.29 -9.89 -9.18
N SER A 209 -42.31 -9.32 -8.48
CA SER A 209 -41.23 -8.52 -9.04
C SER A 209 -40.43 -9.38 -10.01
N VAL A 210 -40.57 -9.10 -11.31
CA VAL A 210 -39.66 -9.60 -12.32
C VAL A 210 -38.62 -8.52 -12.56
N ASP A 211 -37.41 -8.78 -12.07
CA ASP A 211 -36.22 -7.98 -12.33
C ASP A 211 -35.98 -7.88 -13.84
N THR A 212 -35.78 -6.65 -14.30
CA THR A 212 -35.46 -6.34 -15.68
C THR A 212 -33.95 -6.34 -15.84
N SER A 213 -33.36 -7.47 -16.20
CA SER A 213 -32.00 -7.51 -16.75
C SER A 213 -31.83 -8.60 -17.82
N THR A 214 -31.46 -8.15 -19.02
CA THR A 214 -30.67 -8.86 -20.04
C THR A 214 -31.17 -10.20 -20.60
N GLY A 215 -31.62 -10.17 -21.87
CA GLY A 215 -31.37 -11.23 -22.85
C GLY A 215 -32.34 -12.40 -22.88
N SER A 216 -33.00 -12.59 -24.02
CA SER A 216 -33.73 -13.81 -24.38
C SER A 216 -32.82 -15.05 -24.31
N GLN A 217 -32.76 -15.72 -23.15
CA GLN A 217 -32.23 -17.08 -23.03
C GLN A 217 -33.40 -18.05 -22.87
N GLY A 218 -33.46 -19.07 -23.74
CA GLY A 218 -34.36 -20.19 -23.54
C GLY A 218 -34.09 -20.85 -22.19
N SER A 219 -35.14 -21.23 -21.45
CA SER A 219 -34.97 -21.91 -20.17
C SER A 219 -34.25 -23.25 -20.38
N MET A 220 -32.98 -23.30 -19.98
CA MET A 220 -32.13 -24.48 -20.02
C MET A 220 -32.68 -25.55 -19.07
N GLN A 221 -32.77 -26.79 -19.53
CA GLN A 221 -33.25 -27.93 -18.74
C GLN A 221 -32.09 -28.88 -18.46
N TYR A 222 -31.71 -28.99 -17.18
CA TYR A 222 -30.71 -29.94 -16.70
C TYR A 222 -31.17 -31.39 -16.88
N SER A 223 -30.21 -32.31 -16.95
CA SER A 223 -30.47 -33.75 -16.98
C SER A 223 -31.16 -34.25 -15.71
N HIS A 224 -31.86 -35.38 -15.82
CA HIS A 224 -32.48 -36.02 -14.67
C HIS A 224 -31.42 -36.58 -13.68
N ARG A 225 -30.19 -36.85 -14.16
CA ARG A 225 -29.01 -37.14 -13.30
C ARG A 225 -28.69 -35.98 -12.38
N HIS A 226 -28.59 -34.79 -12.96
CA HIS A 226 -28.33 -33.56 -12.22
C HIS A 226 -29.43 -33.30 -11.18
N ASN A 227 -30.69 -33.31 -11.60
CA ASN A 227 -31.82 -33.05 -10.70
C ASN A 227 -31.93 -34.13 -9.61
N GLY A 228 -31.70 -35.40 -9.95
CA GLY A 228 -31.68 -36.51 -9.01
C GLY A 228 -30.62 -36.34 -7.91
N LEU A 229 -29.43 -35.86 -8.26
CA LEU A 229 -28.37 -35.53 -7.30
C LEU A 229 -28.78 -34.40 -6.36
N TYR A 230 -29.32 -33.29 -6.89
CA TYR A 230 -29.79 -32.16 -6.07
C TYR A 230 -30.94 -32.57 -5.14
N LEU A 231 -31.89 -33.36 -5.64
CA LEU A 231 -32.98 -33.90 -4.84
C LEU A 231 -32.46 -34.78 -3.72
N TYR A 232 -31.47 -35.64 -4.00
CA TYR A 232 -30.91 -36.54 -3.00
C TYR A 232 -30.14 -35.78 -1.91
N VAL A 233 -29.31 -34.80 -2.27
CA VAL A 233 -28.63 -33.93 -1.29
C VAL A 233 -29.64 -33.17 -0.44
N GLY A 234 -30.64 -32.54 -1.07
CA GLY A 234 -31.69 -31.81 -0.37
C GLY A 234 -32.44 -32.71 0.63
N ARG A 235 -32.68 -33.97 0.26
CA ARG A 235 -33.31 -34.98 1.12
C ARG A 235 -32.46 -35.39 2.32
N ILE A 236 -31.15 -35.54 2.16
CA ILE A 236 -30.24 -35.91 3.26
C ILE A 236 -30.15 -34.77 4.29
N VAL A 237 -30.04 -33.53 3.82
CA VAL A 237 -29.82 -32.36 4.69
C VAL A 237 -31.12 -31.77 5.26
N ARG A 238 -32.27 -32.04 4.61
CA ARG A 238 -33.60 -31.54 5.04
C ARG A 238 -33.87 -31.64 6.54
N PRO A 239 -33.59 -32.76 7.24
CA PRO A 239 -33.84 -32.89 8.68
C PRO A 239 -33.18 -31.80 9.52
N VAL A 240 -31.95 -31.42 9.18
CA VAL A 240 -31.15 -30.48 9.97
C VAL A 240 -31.24 -29.05 9.43
N TRP A 241 -31.59 -28.85 8.15
CA TRP A 241 -31.44 -27.59 7.42
C TRP A 241 -32.00 -26.35 8.13
N ILE A 242 -33.22 -26.42 8.66
CA ILE A 242 -33.92 -25.28 9.28
C ILE A 242 -33.75 -25.28 10.81
N ILE A 243 -33.17 -26.34 11.38
CA ILE A 243 -32.99 -26.47 12.82
C ILE A 243 -31.97 -25.43 13.31
N LYS A 244 -32.27 -24.80 14.44
CA LYS A 244 -31.34 -23.91 15.11
C LYS A 244 -30.14 -24.72 15.58
N VAL A 245 -28.96 -24.13 15.48
CA VAL A 245 -27.71 -24.84 15.79
C VAL A 245 -27.60 -25.15 17.30
N VAL A 246 -28.13 -24.26 18.15
CA VAL A 246 -28.00 -24.33 19.62
C VAL A 246 -29.36 -24.23 20.31
N SER A 247 -29.57 -25.08 21.33
CA SER A 247 -30.71 -25.05 22.25
C SER A 247 -30.28 -24.65 23.65
N LYS A 248 -31.11 -23.90 24.38
CA LYS A 248 -30.86 -23.54 25.79
C LYS A 248 -31.39 -24.65 26.69
N ALA A 249 -30.50 -25.26 27.47
CA ALA A 249 -30.85 -26.19 28.55
C ALA A 249 -30.66 -25.51 29.91
N THR A 250 -31.54 -25.81 30.87
CA THR A 250 -31.41 -25.30 32.24
C THR A 250 -31.28 -26.48 33.19
N LEU A 251 -30.17 -26.57 33.92
CA LEU A 251 -29.95 -27.54 34.98
C LEU A 251 -29.59 -26.76 36.24
N ASN A 252 -30.26 -27.03 37.36
CA ASN A 252 -29.98 -26.40 38.65
C ASN A 252 -29.93 -24.85 38.63
N LYS A 253 -30.87 -24.19 37.92
CA LYS A 253 -30.95 -22.72 37.74
C LYS A 253 -29.82 -22.07 36.94
N VAL A 254 -28.88 -22.83 36.37
CA VAL A 254 -27.85 -22.34 35.45
C VAL A 254 -28.26 -22.68 34.01
N GLN A 255 -28.28 -21.67 33.14
CA GLN A 255 -28.54 -21.85 31.71
C GLN A 255 -27.24 -22.17 30.98
N PHE A 256 -27.24 -23.23 30.17
CA PHE A 256 -26.11 -23.59 29.31
C PHE A 256 -26.59 -23.91 27.90
N LEU A 257 -25.68 -23.69 26.94
CA LEU A 257 -25.92 -23.92 25.52
C LEU A 257 -25.58 -25.36 25.16
N CYS A 258 -26.52 -26.06 24.53
CA CYS A 258 -26.35 -27.42 24.03
C CYS A 258 -26.52 -27.45 22.52
N SER A 259 -25.86 -28.39 21.84
CA SER A 259 -26.14 -28.67 20.44
C SER A 259 -27.60 -29.14 20.30
N SER A 260 -28.32 -28.57 19.32
CA SER A 260 -29.69 -29.01 19.02
C SER A 260 -29.76 -30.37 18.35
N VAL A 261 -28.66 -30.78 17.70
CA VAL A 261 -28.54 -32.08 17.04
C VAL A 261 -27.54 -32.92 17.84
N SER A 262 -27.92 -34.15 18.16
CA SER A 262 -27.04 -35.10 18.88
C SER A 262 -25.82 -35.48 18.02
N GLN A 263 -24.79 -36.03 18.66
CA GLN A 263 -23.62 -36.56 17.96
C GLN A 263 -24.01 -37.69 16.99
N ASP A 264 -24.89 -38.60 17.43
CA ASP A 264 -25.35 -39.74 16.62
C ASP A 264 -26.17 -39.29 15.41
N ASP A 265 -27.05 -38.30 15.58
CA ASP A 265 -27.86 -37.74 14.50
C ASP A 265 -26.97 -37.03 13.48
N CYS A 266 -25.92 -36.30 13.93
CA CYS A 266 -24.92 -35.72 13.05
C CYS A 266 -24.13 -36.79 12.28
N MET A 267 -23.71 -37.86 12.96
CA MET A 267 -22.99 -38.98 12.31
C MET A 267 -23.82 -39.65 11.24
N TRP A 268 -25.11 -39.83 11.49
CA TRP A 268 -26.02 -40.44 10.52
C TRP A 268 -26.12 -39.61 9.23
N VAL A 269 -26.35 -38.30 9.35
CA VAL A 269 -26.43 -37.38 8.19
C VAL A 269 -25.08 -37.30 7.48
N LEU A 270 -23.99 -37.18 8.24
CA LEU A 270 -22.62 -37.12 7.72
C LEU A 270 -22.25 -38.39 6.94
N GLY A 271 -22.61 -39.57 7.44
CA GLY A 271 -22.33 -40.84 6.75
C GLY A 271 -22.96 -40.94 5.37
N HIS A 272 -24.22 -40.49 5.22
CA HIS A 272 -24.90 -40.44 3.92
C HIS A 272 -24.26 -39.43 2.97
N LEU A 273 -23.87 -38.25 3.47
CA LEU A 273 -23.18 -37.25 2.67
C LEU A 273 -21.78 -37.71 2.24
N GLN A 274 -21.03 -38.38 3.11
CA GLN A 274 -19.71 -38.95 2.80
C GLN A 274 -19.81 -40.08 1.75
N ALA A 275 -20.85 -40.92 1.85
CA ALA A 275 -21.12 -41.93 0.85
C ALA A 275 -21.41 -41.31 -0.53
N LEU A 276 -22.24 -40.27 -0.56
CA LEU A 276 -22.51 -39.52 -1.78
C LEU A 276 -21.28 -38.77 -2.31
N ARG A 277 -20.47 -38.18 -1.43
CA ARG A 277 -19.20 -37.55 -1.81
C ARG A 277 -18.27 -38.57 -2.50
N THR A 278 -18.14 -39.76 -1.92
CA THR A 278 -17.34 -40.85 -2.50
C THR A 278 -17.89 -41.27 -3.87
N PHE A 279 -19.21 -41.34 -4.01
CA PHE A 279 -19.86 -41.61 -5.29
C PHE A 279 -19.56 -40.52 -6.33
N LEU A 280 -19.66 -39.24 -5.96
CA LEU A 280 -19.34 -38.10 -6.83
C LEU A 280 -17.86 -38.12 -7.23
N GLU A 281 -16.94 -38.32 -6.30
CA GLU A 281 -15.49 -38.37 -6.59
C GLU A 281 -15.13 -39.51 -7.56
N LYS A 282 -15.74 -40.69 -7.41
CA LYS A 282 -15.52 -41.84 -8.30
C LYS A 282 -16.13 -41.66 -9.69
N ASN A 283 -17.32 -41.07 -9.78
CA ASN A 283 -18.12 -41.09 -11.01
C ASN A 283 -18.16 -39.76 -11.79
N THR A 284 -17.66 -38.65 -11.23
CA THR A 284 -17.59 -37.36 -11.95
C THR A 284 -16.63 -37.39 -13.15
N GLN A 285 -15.65 -38.30 -13.16
CA GLN A 285 -14.79 -38.53 -14.33
C GLN A 285 -15.51 -39.28 -15.46
N PHE A 286 -16.45 -40.18 -15.15
CA PHE A 286 -17.15 -41.01 -16.13
C PHE A 286 -18.13 -40.22 -17.03
N SER A 287 -18.74 -39.14 -16.52
CA SER A 287 -19.56 -38.25 -17.37
C SER A 287 -18.74 -37.53 -18.45
N ILE A 288 -17.44 -37.29 -18.25
CA ILE A 288 -16.59 -36.55 -19.19
C ILE A 288 -16.12 -37.48 -20.33
N THR A 289 -15.77 -38.72 -20.01
CA THR A 289 -15.19 -39.67 -20.99
C THR A 289 -16.22 -40.16 -22.01
N ASN A 290 -17.47 -40.43 -21.59
CA ASN A 290 -18.52 -40.85 -22.54
C ASN A 290 -18.87 -39.73 -23.53
N ILE A 291 -18.88 -38.46 -23.10
CA ILE A 291 -19.16 -37.30 -23.96
C ILE A 291 -18.02 -37.06 -24.97
N GLN A 292 -16.75 -37.24 -24.58
CA GLN A 292 -15.63 -37.12 -25.51
C GLN A 292 -15.55 -38.31 -26.49
N MET A 293 -15.87 -39.52 -26.04
CA MET A 293 -15.79 -40.74 -26.87
C MET A 293 -16.93 -40.81 -27.89
N GLN A 294 -18.17 -40.47 -27.52
CA GLN A 294 -19.29 -40.32 -28.48
C GLN A 294 -19.06 -39.19 -29.47
N ASN A 295 -18.54 -38.03 -29.03
CA ASN A 295 -18.20 -36.93 -29.94
C ASN A 295 -17.05 -37.29 -30.89
N SER A 296 -16.10 -38.14 -30.47
CA SER A 296 -15.03 -38.65 -31.33
C SER A 296 -15.55 -39.64 -32.40
N MET A 297 -16.57 -40.43 -32.08
CA MET A 297 -17.21 -41.37 -33.02
C MET A 297 -18.12 -40.64 -34.01
N LEU A 298 -18.91 -39.67 -33.56
CA LEU A 298 -19.74 -38.81 -34.42
C LEU A 298 -18.90 -37.94 -35.37
N ARG A 299 -17.69 -37.52 -34.96
CA ARG A 299 -16.73 -36.85 -35.86
C ARG A 299 -16.22 -37.76 -36.99
N ARG A 300 -16.06 -39.06 -36.75
CA ARG A 300 -15.60 -40.00 -37.78
C ARG A 300 -16.70 -40.35 -38.79
N ILE A 301 -17.95 -40.46 -38.34
CA ILE A 301 -19.10 -40.76 -39.23
C ILE A 301 -19.45 -39.55 -40.12
N ALA A 302 -19.23 -38.33 -39.65
CA ALA A 302 -19.51 -37.10 -40.41
C ALA A 302 -18.45 -36.70 -41.45
N GLN A 303 -17.33 -37.42 -41.55
CA GLN A 303 -16.29 -37.14 -42.56
C GLN A 303 -16.52 -37.86 -43.91
N ASP A 304 -17.45 -38.81 -43.98
CA ASP A 304 -17.62 -39.69 -45.17
C ASP A 304 -18.86 -39.42 -46.04
N THR A 305 -19.58 -38.30 -45.83
CA THR A 305 -20.71 -37.92 -46.72
C THR A 305 -20.60 -36.48 -47.19
N PHE A 306 -20.11 -36.34 -48.43
CA PHE A 306 -20.16 -35.11 -49.22
C PHE A 306 -21.62 -34.77 -49.59
N ASP A 307 -21.92 -33.46 -49.63
CA ASP A 307 -23.14 -32.80 -50.13
C ASP A 307 -24.41 -32.68 -49.23
N SER A 308 -24.43 -31.67 -48.36
CA SER A 308 -25.61 -30.81 -48.10
C SER A 308 -25.27 -29.52 -47.33
N PRO A 309 -26.01 -28.41 -47.51
CA PRO A 309 -25.60 -27.07 -47.07
C PRO A 309 -25.71 -26.90 -45.54
N VAL A 310 -24.65 -26.35 -44.94
CA VAL A 310 -24.31 -26.36 -43.50
C VAL A 310 -24.83 -25.14 -42.72
N THR A 311 -25.77 -24.34 -43.24
CA THR A 311 -26.07 -23.03 -42.65
C THR A 311 -27.06 -23.00 -41.48
N HIS A 312 -27.69 -24.13 -41.08
CA HIS A 312 -28.65 -24.15 -39.96
C HIS A 312 -28.30 -25.03 -38.74
N ARG A 313 -27.22 -25.83 -38.77
CA ARG A 313 -26.89 -26.76 -37.65
C ARG A 313 -25.89 -26.22 -36.61
N THR A 314 -25.16 -25.16 -36.92
CA THR A 314 -24.15 -24.57 -36.02
C THR A 314 -24.71 -23.87 -34.76
N PRO A 315 -25.83 -23.12 -34.78
CA PRO A 315 -26.31 -22.46 -33.56
C PRO A 315 -26.87 -23.45 -32.52
N GLN A 316 -27.50 -24.54 -32.96
CA GLN A 316 -28.08 -25.54 -32.06
C GLN A 316 -27.02 -26.40 -31.35
N ARG A 317 -25.93 -26.73 -32.06
CA ARG A 317 -24.80 -27.48 -31.47
C ARG A 317 -24.02 -26.66 -30.45
N ASN A 318 -23.91 -25.35 -30.65
CA ASN A 318 -23.31 -24.43 -29.68
C ASN A 318 -24.18 -24.30 -28.42
N LEU A 319 -25.51 -24.24 -28.58
CA LEU A 319 -26.47 -24.21 -27.46
C LEU A 319 -26.47 -25.51 -26.63
N GLU A 320 -26.31 -26.67 -27.27
CA GLU A 320 -26.16 -27.96 -26.58
C GLU A 320 -24.82 -28.09 -25.84
N GLN A 321 -23.75 -27.49 -26.38
CA GLN A 321 -22.46 -27.43 -25.70
C GLN A 321 -22.51 -26.48 -24.49
N GLU A 322 -23.20 -25.36 -24.61
CA GLU A 322 -23.50 -24.44 -23.50
C GLU A 322 -24.35 -25.15 -22.43
N ALA A 323 -25.42 -25.83 -22.86
CA ALA A 323 -26.05 -27.04 -22.30
C ALA A 323 -25.24 -27.77 -21.21
N GLN A 324 -24.21 -28.44 -21.72
CA GLN A 324 -23.35 -29.35 -20.98
C GLN A 324 -22.35 -28.63 -20.09
N LEU A 325 -21.84 -27.47 -20.52
CA LEU A 325 -20.90 -26.67 -19.73
C LEU A 325 -21.56 -26.13 -18.46
N GLU A 326 -22.81 -25.67 -18.55
CA GLU A 326 -23.53 -25.14 -17.40
C GLU A 326 -23.94 -26.26 -16.43
N GLU A 327 -24.41 -27.41 -16.94
CA GLU A 327 -24.63 -28.59 -16.09
C GLU A 327 -23.35 -29.00 -15.36
N LYS A 328 -22.20 -28.99 -16.05
CA LYS A 328 -20.91 -29.29 -15.43
C LYS A 328 -20.58 -28.30 -14.31
N ARG A 329 -20.73 -26.99 -14.53
CA ARG A 329 -20.49 -25.97 -13.50
C ARG A 329 -21.40 -26.17 -12.29
N SER A 330 -22.67 -26.48 -12.53
CA SER A 330 -23.64 -26.77 -11.47
C SER A 330 -23.26 -28.02 -10.66
N LEU A 331 -22.84 -29.11 -11.33
CA LEU A 331 -22.36 -30.32 -10.65
C LEU A 331 -21.05 -30.11 -9.88
N ASP A 332 -20.12 -29.33 -10.42
CA ASP A 332 -18.87 -28.96 -9.73
C ASP A 332 -19.19 -28.13 -8.46
N ALA A 333 -20.15 -27.20 -8.55
CA ALA A 333 -20.66 -26.46 -7.40
C ALA A 333 -21.35 -27.37 -6.37
N LEU A 334 -22.16 -28.35 -6.81
CA LEU A 334 -22.77 -29.33 -5.91
C LEU A 334 -21.72 -30.19 -5.21
N LYS A 335 -20.68 -30.63 -5.93
CA LYS A 335 -19.57 -31.40 -5.35
C LYS A 335 -18.84 -30.59 -4.28
N ALA A 336 -18.55 -29.32 -4.55
CA ALA A 336 -17.95 -28.40 -3.57
C ALA A 336 -18.88 -28.19 -2.36
N PHE A 337 -20.19 -28.02 -2.58
CA PHE A 337 -21.18 -27.86 -1.53
C PHE A 337 -21.29 -29.11 -0.63
N VAL A 338 -21.34 -30.31 -1.21
CA VAL A 338 -21.38 -31.57 -0.45
C VAL A 338 -20.10 -31.75 0.37
N ALA A 339 -18.94 -31.46 -0.20
CA ALA A 339 -17.67 -31.50 0.52
C ALA A 339 -17.68 -30.51 1.70
N HIS A 340 -18.06 -29.25 1.47
CA HIS A 340 -18.16 -28.24 2.51
C HIS A 340 -19.15 -28.62 3.62
N THR A 341 -20.33 -29.15 3.25
CA THR A 341 -21.33 -29.61 4.22
C THR A 341 -20.81 -30.77 5.07
N CYS A 342 -20.05 -31.70 4.48
CA CYS A 342 -19.38 -32.75 5.23
C CYS A 342 -18.37 -32.18 6.24
N GLU A 343 -17.59 -31.18 5.85
CA GLU A 343 -16.60 -30.55 6.73
C GLU A 343 -17.26 -29.80 7.89
N VAL A 344 -18.33 -29.04 7.63
CA VAL A 344 -19.08 -28.31 8.67
C VAL A 344 -19.73 -29.27 9.66
N LEU A 345 -20.42 -30.31 9.19
CA LEU A 345 -21.05 -31.31 10.06
C LEU A 345 -20.02 -32.18 10.78
N GLY A 346 -18.88 -32.47 10.14
CA GLY A 346 -17.75 -33.18 10.75
C GLY A 346 -17.12 -32.35 11.88
N MET A 347 -16.89 -31.07 11.65
CA MET A 347 -16.43 -30.12 12.67
C MET A 347 -17.47 -30.03 13.81
N TRP A 348 -18.76 -29.96 13.48
CA TRP A 348 -19.83 -29.95 14.48
C TRP A 348 -19.85 -31.21 15.35
N ARG A 349 -19.57 -32.39 14.76
CA ARG A 349 -19.40 -33.65 15.49
C ARG A 349 -18.27 -33.54 16.52
N ILE A 350 -17.12 -33.02 16.10
CA ILE A 350 -15.96 -32.83 16.99
C ILE A 350 -16.33 -31.87 18.14
N LEU A 351 -17.00 -30.76 17.85
CA LEU A 351 -17.46 -29.83 18.89
C LEU A 351 -18.39 -30.49 19.91
N CYS A 352 -19.27 -31.39 19.47
CA CYS A 352 -20.15 -32.15 20.36
C CYS A 352 -19.38 -33.12 21.28
N GLU A 353 -18.23 -33.63 20.83
CA GLU A 353 -17.36 -34.51 21.63
C GLU A 353 -16.56 -33.75 22.71
N HIS A 354 -16.34 -32.44 22.53
CA HIS A 354 -15.43 -31.62 23.35
C HIS A 354 -16.14 -30.47 24.05
N GLN A 355 -16.77 -30.75 25.21
CA GLN A 355 -17.40 -29.77 26.12
C GLN A 355 -18.08 -28.57 25.43
N PHE A 356 -18.98 -28.86 24.48
CA PHE A 356 -19.65 -27.88 23.60
C PHE A 356 -20.11 -26.59 24.29
N HIS A 357 -20.63 -26.71 25.52
CA HIS A 357 -21.16 -25.58 26.30
C HIS A 357 -20.14 -24.46 26.55
N VAL A 358 -18.84 -24.77 26.70
CA VAL A 358 -17.79 -23.78 26.94
C VAL A 358 -17.50 -23.00 25.65
N VAL A 359 -17.31 -23.72 24.54
CA VAL A 359 -17.02 -23.17 23.22
C VAL A 359 -18.19 -22.35 22.68
N ALA A 360 -19.42 -22.83 22.87
CA ALA A 360 -20.63 -22.15 22.43
C ALA A 360 -20.88 -20.84 23.20
N ASN A 361 -20.49 -20.76 24.47
CA ASN A 361 -20.68 -19.56 25.28
C ASN A 361 -19.75 -18.41 24.86
N ALA A 362 -18.63 -18.70 24.20
CA ALA A 362 -17.71 -17.70 23.67
C ALA A 362 -18.31 -16.91 22.48
N LEU A 363 -19.36 -17.42 21.85
CA LEU A 363 -19.89 -16.90 20.58
C LEU A 363 -21.41 -16.62 20.67
N SER A 364 -21.77 -15.37 20.98
CA SER A 364 -23.15 -14.92 21.14
C SER A 364 -24.02 -15.06 19.88
N LYS A 365 -23.41 -14.99 18.69
CA LYS A 365 -24.10 -15.07 17.38
C LYS A 365 -24.67 -16.45 17.05
N LEU A 366 -24.26 -17.52 17.76
CA LEU A 366 -24.74 -18.89 17.52
C LEU A 366 -26.23 -19.09 17.81
N GLN A 367 -26.83 -18.30 18.70
CA GLN A 367 -28.20 -18.53 19.18
C GLN A 367 -29.29 -18.28 18.13
N GLN A 368 -28.99 -17.49 17.09
CA GLN A 368 -29.92 -17.14 16.02
C GLN A 368 -29.65 -17.89 14.72
N MET A 369 -28.58 -18.68 14.66
CA MET A 369 -28.17 -19.40 13.45
C MET A 369 -28.89 -20.73 13.30
N THR A 370 -29.26 -21.04 12.06
CA THR A 370 -29.70 -22.37 11.62
C THR A 370 -28.56 -23.09 10.92
N PHE A 371 -28.64 -24.42 10.78
CA PHE A 371 -27.63 -25.17 10.03
C PHE A 371 -27.52 -24.68 8.57
N ARG A 372 -28.63 -24.26 7.95
CA ARG A 372 -28.61 -23.58 6.64
C ARG A 372 -27.65 -22.39 6.64
N ASN A 373 -27.79 -21.47 7.59
CA ASN A 373 -26.98 -20.26 7.61
C ASN A 373 -25.53 -20.58 7.97
N LEU A 374 -25.30 -21.58 8.84
CA LEU A 374 -23.96 -22.05 9.17
C LEU A 374 -23.22 -22.63 7.94
N ILE A 375 -23.91 -23.39 7.10
CA ILE A 375 -23.33 -24.01 5.90
C ILE A 375 -23.13 -22.99 4.76
N LEU A 376 -24.04 -22.02 4.59
CA LEU A 376 -23.98 -21.09 3.46
C LEU A 376 -23.14 -19.83 3.74
N GLU A 377 -23.28 -19.23 4.92
CA GLU A 377 -22.71 -17.91 5.25
C GLU A 377 -21.81 -17.95 6.51
N GLY A 378 -21.70 -19.11 7.16
CA GLY A 378 -21.09 -19.26 8.48
C GLY A 378 -19.59 -19.51 8.49
N HIS A 379 -18.85 -19.32 7.39
CA HIS A 379 -17.43 -19.67 7.30
C HIS A 379 -16.57 -19.03 8.41
N GLU A 380 -16.74 -17.72 8.64
CA GLU A 380 -16.05 -16.98 9.71
C GLU A 380 -16.39 -17.53 11.10
N LEU A 381 -17.65 -17.92 11.32
CA LEU A 381 -18.09 -18.51 12.59
C LEU A 381 -17.52 -19.92 12.80
N CYS A 382 -17.43 -20.72 11.74
CA CYS A 382 -16.77 -22.02 11.77
C CYS A 382 -15.29 -21.89 12.14
N SER A 383 -14.57 -20.94 11.55
CA SER A 383 -13.18 -20.65 11.91
C SER A 383 -13.06 -20.17 13.37
N ALA A 384 -13.94 -19.26 13.81
CA ALA A 384 -13.97 -18.79 15.20
C ALA A 384 -14.27 -19.91 16.21
N LEU A 385 -15.18 -20.85 15.87
CA LEU A 385 -15.48 -22.03 16.68
C LEU A 385 -14.27 -22.94 16.84
N VAL A 386 -13.57 -23.23 15.74
CA VAL A 386 -12.34 -24.04 15.75
C VAL A 386 -11.26 -23.36 16.60
N ASN A 387 -11.05 -22.05 16.41
CA ASN A 387 -10.10 -21.27 17.21
C ASN A 387 -10.48 -21.25 18.69
N SER A 388 -11.78 -21.12 19.03
CA SER A 388 -12.24 -21.17 20.42
C SER A 388 -12.06 -22.55 21.05
N LEU A 389 -12.25 -23.64 20.29
CA LEU A 389 -11.97 -24.99 20.75
C LEU A 389 -10.47 -25.16 21.06
N ILE A 390 -9.61 -24.74 20.15
CA ILE A 390 -8.15 -24.80 20.31
C ILE A 390 -7.70 -23.95 21.51
N ASN A 391 -8.21 -22.72 21.64
CA ASN A 391 -7.89 -21.85 22.76
C ASN A 391 -8.34 -22.43 24.11
N SER A 392 -9.44 -23.19 24.15
CA SER A 392 -9.84 -23.92 25.35
C SER A 392 -8.76 -24.94 25.77
N TYR A 393 -8.23 -25.71 24.81
CA TYR A 393 -7.13 -26.65 25.07
C TYR A 393 -5.85 -25.95 25.51
N LEU A 394 -5.53 -24.81 24.90
CA LEU A 394 -4.36 -23.99 25.27
C LEU A 394 -4.47 -23.42 26.69
N ASN A 395 -5.67 -22.97 27.09
CA ASN A 395 -5.92 -22.46 28.45
C ASN A 395 -5.79 -23.57 29.51
N ASP A 396 -6.16 -24.79 29.18
CA ASP A 396 -6.02 -25.96 30.05
C ASP A 396 -4.59 -26.53 30.09
N ASN A 397 -3.63 -25.90 29.38
CA ASN A 397 -2.25 -26.39 29.17
C ASN A 397 -2.18 -27.82 28.60
N ALA A 398 -3.20 -28.25 27.85
CA ALA A 398 -3.24 -29.55 27.20
C ALA A 398 -2.61 -29.48 25.80
N SER A 399 -2.02 -30.60 25.34
CA SER A 399 -1.40 -30.68 24.01
C SER A 399 -2.46 -30.58 22.89
N VAL A 400 -2.23 -29.73 21.89
CA VAL A 400 -3.17 -29.49 20.78
C VAL A 400 -2.95 -30.47 19.60
N ASP A 401 -1.93 -31.32 19.65
CA ASP A 401 -1.53 -32.21 18.54
C ASP A 401 -2.64 -33.18 18.10
N ALA A 402 -3.29 -33.87 19.05
CA ALA A 402 -4.34 -34.84 18.73
C ALA A 402 -5.60 -34.19 18.13
N ILE A 403 -6.01 -33.04 18.68
CA ILE A 403 -7.20 -32.32 18.18
C ILE A 403 -6.91 -31.68 16.82
N SER A 404 -5.70 -31.14 16.62
CA SER A 404 -5.28 -30.56 15.35
C SER A 404 -5.22 -31.60 14.23
N ALA A 405 -4.72 -32.82 14.52
CA ALA A 405 -4.71 -33.90 13.55
C ALA A 405 -6.13 -34.30 13.13
N LYS A 406 -7.05 -34.40 14.10
CA LYS A 406 -8.46 -34.75 13.86
C LYS A 406 -9.20 -33.66 13.08
N LEU A 407 -8.98 -32.38 13.39
CA LEU A 407 -9.55 -31.26 12.65
C LEU A 407 -9.03 -31.20 11.21
N ARG A 408 -7.75 -31.49 10.99
CA ARG A 408 -7.15 -31.53 9.65
C ARG A 408 -7.70 -32.66 8.79
N GLU A 409 -7.98 -33.82 9.40
CA GLU A 409 -8.59 -34.95 8.69
C GLU A 409 -10.05 -34.67 8.33
N VAL A 410 -10.81 -34.06 9.24
CA VAL A 410 -12.26 -33.89 9.09
C VAL A 410 -12.65 -32.63 8.32
N CYS A 411 -11.93 -31.52 8.49
CA CYS A 411 -12.25 -30.23 7.89
C CYS A 411 -11.00 -29.48 7.36
N PRO A 412 -10.37 -29.96 6.28
CA PRO A 412 -9.14 -29.39 5.75
C PRO A 412 -9.28 -28.00 5.13
N ASN A 413 -10.48 -27.61 4.63
CA ASN A 413 -10.68 -26.26 4.10
C ASN A 413 -10.91 -25.23 5.21
N LEU A 414 -11.50 -25.66 6.34
CA LEU A 414 -11.75 -24.83 7.51
C LEU A 414 -10.54 -24.71 8.46
N TYR A 415 -9.71 -25.76 8.55
CA TYR A 415 -8.51 -25.80 9.38
C TYR A 415 -7.32 -26.34 8.61
N ARG A 416 -6.47 -25.43 8.14
CA ARG A 416 -5.35 -25.74 7.26
C ARG A 416 -4.14 -26.20 8.05
N ASN A 417 -3.15 -26.74 7.33
CA ASN A 417 -1.83 -27.04 7.91
C ASN A 417 -1.20 -25.81 8.57
N GLU A 418 -1.52 -24.63 8.04
CA GLU A 418 -0.98 -23.35 8.46
C GLU A 418 -1.52 -22.93 9.83
N ASP A 419 -2.84 -23.08 10.01
CA ASP A 419 -3.52 -22.84 11.28
C ASP A 419 -2.98 -23.79 12.36
N ALA A 420 -2.78 -25.06 12.02
CA ALA A 420 -2.22 -26.05 12.96
C ALA A 420 -0.79 -25.74 13.40
N ALA A 421 0.05 -25.26 12.48
CA ALA A 421 1.39 -24.80 12.84
C ALA A 421 1.34 -23.56 13.73
N CYS A 422 0.40 -22.63 13.49
CA CYS A 422 0.19 -21.46 14.35
C CYS A 422 -0.27 -21.85 15.75
N SER A 423 -1.23 -22.77 15.88
CA SER A 423 -1.71 -23.26 17.18
C SER A 423 -0.61 -23.96 17.96
N LYS A 424 0.19 -24.81 17.30
CA LYS A 424 1.33 -25.49 17.92
C LYS A 424 2.44 -24.51 18.30
N ALA A 425 2.73 -23.51 17.47
CA ALA A 425 3.67 -22.45 17.82
C ALA A 425 3.18 -21.67 19.06
N ASN A 426 1.88 -21.35 19.15
CA ASN A 426 1.30 -20.69 20.32
C ASN A 426 1.42 -21.56 21.59
N GLU A 427 1.15 -22.87 21.49
CA GLU A 427 1.38 -23.83 22.59
C GLU A 427 2.84 -23.79 23.08
N MET A 428 3.79 -23.81 22.15
CA MET A 428 5.22 -23.75 22.47
C MET A 428 5.62 -22.42 23.13
N LEU A 429 5.05 -21.29 22.69
CA LEU A 429 5.29 -19.97 23.26
C LEU A 429 4.67 -19.82 24.66
N LEU A 430 3.43 -20.26 24.86
CA LEU A 430 2.78 -20.25 26.17
C LEU A 430 3.52 -21.12 27.17
N SER A 431 3.90 -22.33 26.76
CA SER A 431 4.68 -23.22 27.60
C SER A 431 6.11 -22.73 27.85
N ALA A 432 6.69 -21.89 26.97
CA ALA A 432 7.98 -21.25 27.20
C ALA A 432 7.93 -20.20 28.33
N LYS A 433 6.77 -19.58 28.59
CA LYS A 433 6.60 -18.64 29.72
C LYS A 433 6.73 -19.32 31.09
N ASN A 434 6.46 -20.62 31.17
CA ASN A 434 6.53 -21.39 32.41
C ASN A 434 7.94 -21.97 32.69
N ILE A 435 8.88 -21.85 31.75
CA ILE A 435 10.24 -22.40 31.87
C ILE A 435 11.14 -21.39 32.61
N LYS A 436 11.81 -21.85 33.67
CA LYS A 436 12.72 -21.02 34.49
C LYS A 436 14.13 -20.91 33.93
N ASN A 437 14.59 -21.93 33.19
CA ASN A 437 15.94 -21.95 32.61
C ASN A 437 15.97 -21.10 31.32
N PRO A 438 16.84 -20.08 31.21
CA PRO A 438 16.90 -19.21 30.02
C PRO A 438 17.30 -19.95 28.74
N GLU A 439 18.22 -20.92 28.81
CA GLU A 439 18.68 -21.65 27.62
C GLU A 439 17.59 -22.56 27.04
N GLU A 440 16.87 -23.29 27.90
CA GLU A 440 15.75 -24.14 27.49
C GLU A 440 14.57 -23.29 26.97
N ARG A 441 14.32 -22.13 27.59
CA ARG A 441 13.32 -21.17 27.10
C ARG A 441 13.69 -20.72 25.69
N GLU A 442 14.94 -20.32 25.46
CA GLU A 442 15.41 -19.87 24.16
C GLU A 442 15.37 -20.97 23.09
N ALA A 443 15.75 -22.20 23.44
CA ALA A 443 15.64 -23.35 22.55
C ALA A 443 14.19 -23.61 22.12
N LYS A 444 13.22 -23.48 23.04
CA LYS A 444 11.80 -23.64 22.75
C LYS A 444 11.24 -22.52 21.88
N LEU A 445 11.66 -21.27 22.12
CA LEU A 445 11.32 -20.11 21.29
C LEU A 445 11.85 -20.27 19.85
N ARG A 446 13.11 -20.74 19.69
CA ARG A 446 13.70 -21.04 18.38
C ARG A 446 12.97 -22.17 17.66
N ALA A 447 12.56 -23.22 18.36
CA ALA A 447 11.79 -24.31 17.77
C ALA A 447 10.39 -23.83 17.31
N ALA A 448 9.73 -22.95 18.08
CA ALA A 448 8.48 -22.32 17.66
C ALA A 448 8.67 -21.44 16.40
N LEU A 449 9.78 -20.68 16.34
CA LEU A 449 10.13 -19.88 15.17
C LEU A 449 10.33 -20.76 13.92
N GLN A 450 11.05 -21.89 14.02
CA GLN A 450 11.26 -22.80 12.89
C GLN A 450 9.94 -23.35 12.35
N LEU A 451 8.99 -23.65 13.23
CA LEU A 451 7.66 -24.07 12.82
C LEU A 451 6.93 -22.96 12.03
N CYS A 452 6.99 -21.72 12.50
CA CYS A 452 6.41 -20.56 11.80
C CYS A 452 7.06 -20.36 10.42
N LYS A 453 8.39 -20.50 10.33
CA LYS A 453 9.13 -20.37 9.07
C LYS A 453 8.75 -21.42 8.03
N SER A 454 8.45 -22.64 8.45
CA SER A 454 8.05 -23.73 7.55
C SER A 454 6.75 -23.42 6.80
N VAL A 455 5.87 -22.60 7.40
CA VAL A 455 4.52 -22.31 6.92
C VAL A 455 4.39 -20.95 6.24
N ALA A 456 5.35 -20.04 6.44
CA ALA A 456 5.41 -18.78 5.70
C ALA A 456 5.32 -19.01 4.17
N PRO A 457 4.55 -18.19 3.41
CA PRO A 457 4.07 -16.85 3.76
C PRO A 457 2.57 -16.70 4.09
N GLN A 458 1.75 -17.76 4.04
CA GLN A 458 0.29 -17.66 4.21
C GLN A 458 -0.17 -17.51 5.68
N VAL A 459 0.76 -17.22 6.59
CA VAL A 459 0.53 -17.10 8.03
C VAL A 459 0.04 -15.69 8.39
N ASN A 460 -0.81 -15.58 9.42
CA ASN A 460 -1.14 -14.30 10.04
C ASN A 460 0.07 -13.73 10.81
N LEU A 461 0.95 -13.04 10.08
CA LEU A 461 2.21 -12.50 10.61
C LEU A 461 1.98 -11.58 11.81
N GLN A 462 0.95 -10.73 11.78
CA GLN A 462 0.67 -9.77 12.86
C GLN A 462 0.42 -10.47 14.20
N LEU A 463 -0.40 -11.53 14.21
CA LEU A 463 -0.70 -12.28 15.42
C LEU A 463 0.54 -13.01 15.96
N MET A 464 1.32 -13.63 15.07
CA MET A 464 2.56 -14.32 15.46
C MET A 464 3.59 -13.36 16.05
N CYS A 465 3.80 -12.21 15.40
CA CYS A 465 4.72 -11.18 15.88
C CYS A 465 4.31 -10.70 17.29
N GLN A 466 3.01 -10.48 17.53
CA GLN A 466 2.51 -10.11 18.86
C GLN A 466 2.85 -11.16 19.94
N TRP A 467 2.74 -12.45 19.62
CA TRP A 467 3.10 -13.52 20.55
C TRP A 467 4.60 -13.56 20.88
N PHE A 468 5.45 -13.36 19.87
CA PHE A 468 6.90 -13.27 20.06
C PHE A 468 7.29 -12.01 20.85
N THR A 469 6.68 -10.86 20.58
CA THR A 469 6.87 -9.62 21.33
C THR A 469 6.47 -9.80 22.80
N THR A 470 5.31 -10.41 23.08
CA THR A 470 4.86 -10.70 24.45
C THR A 470 5.83 -11.65 25.18
N SER A 471 6.55 -12.49 24.43
CA SER A 471 7.55 -13.42 24.96
C SER A 471 8.96 -12.81 25.03
N GLN A 472 9.12 -11.52 24.71
CA GLN A 472 10.38 -10.76 24.61
C GLN A 472 11.40 -11.36 23.64
N PHE A 473 10.95 -12.03 22.58
CA PHE A 473 11.81 -12.64 21.56
C PHE A 473 11.79 -11.84 20.26
N TYR A 474 12.46 -10.69 20.25
CA TYR A 474 12.41 -9.73 19.14
C TYR A 474 13.22 -10.18 17.91
N GLU A 475 14.31 -10.93 18.12
CA GLU A 475 15.08 -11.55 17.02
C GLU A 475 14.19 -12.43 16.13
N GLY A 476 13.29 -13.20 16.75
CA GLY A 476 12.35 -14.05 16.03
C GLY A 476 11.33 -13.28 15.20
N VAL A 477 10.94 -12.07 15.64
CA VAL A 477 10.04 -11.19 14.87
C VAL A 477 10.73 -10.72 13.59
N LEU A 478 11.98 -10.28 13.70
CA LEU A 478 12.78 -9.83 12.56
C LEU A 478 13.00 -10.98 11.55
N ASP A 479 13.47 -12.12 12.04
CA ASP A 479 13.79 -13.27 11.20
C ASP A 479 12.54 -13.86 10.52
N LEU A 480 11.42 -13.98 11.23
CA LEU A 480 10.15 -14.40 10.62
C LEU A 480 9.69 -13.42 9.53
N SER A 481 9.81 -12.11 9.79
CA SER A 481 9.41 -11.08 8.83
C SER A 481 10.27 -11.10 7.57
N LEU A 482 11.58 -11.32 7.70
CA LEU A 482 12.52 -11.49 6.58
C LEU A 482 12.24 -12.77 5.78
N VAL A 483 11.97 -13.90 6.45
CA VAL A 483 11.61 -15.16 5.78
C VAL A 483 10.28 -15.05 5.05
N CYS A 484 9.28 -14.39 5.64
CA CYS A 484 8.02 -14.10 4.97
C CYS A 484 8.22 -13.22 3.74
N ALA A 485 9.00 -12.13 3.86
CA ALA A 485 9.29 -11.21 2.77
C ALA A 485 10.04 -11.89 1.61
N SER A 486 11.06 -12.70 1.91
CA SER A 486 11.83 -13.43 0.89
C SER A 486 11.00 -14.50 0.16
N LYS A 487 10.10 -15.21 0.87
CA LYS A 487 9.19 -16.18 0.24
C LYS A 487 8.06 -15.54 -0.55
N LEU A 488 7.62 -14.33 -0.17
CA LEU A 488 6.65 -13.54 -0.93
C LEU A 488 7.24 -13.00 -2.24
N ASP A 489 8.56 -12.77 -2.28
CA ASP A 489 9.26 -12.23 -3.45
C ASP A 489 10.59 -12.94 -3.72
N PRO A 490 10.58 -14.20 -4.19
CA PRO A 490 11.82 -14.94 -4.45
C PRO A 490 12.68 -14.34 -5.58
N LYS A 491 12.08 -13.51 -6.44
CA LYS A 491 12.73 -12.89 -7.60
C LYS A 491 13.17 -11.44 -7.35
N ASN A 492 12.95 -10.90 -6.15
CA ASN A 492 13.24 -9.51 -5.78
C ASN A 492 12.63 -8.48 -6.74
N VAL A 493 11.42 -8.74 -7.24
CA VAL A 493 10.67 -7.82 -8.11
C VAL A 493 10.38 -6.51 -7.37
N GLY A 494 10.16 -6.58 -6.05
CA GLY A 494 9.95 -5.38 -5.22
C GLY A 494 11.17 -4.45 -5.19
N LEU A 495 12.38 -5.01 -5.23
CA LEU A 495 13.62 -4.21 -5.24
C LEU A 495 13.82 -3.51 -6.60
N HIS A 496 13.52 -4.20 -7.69
CA HIS A 496 13.57 -3.62 -9.03
C HIS A 496 12.58 -2.46 -9.19
N PHE A 497 11.35 -2.65 -8.68
CA PHE A 497 10.34 -1.58 -8.64
C PHE A 497 10.82 -0.37 -7.83
N TYR A 498 11.44 -0.61 -6.67
CA TYR A 498 12.03 0.44 -5.86
C TYR A 498 13.15 1.16 -6.61
N LYS A 499 14.11 0.44 -7.21
CA LYS A 499 15.23 1.06 -7.96
C LYS A 499 14.77 1.90 -9.15
N ASN A 500 13.64 1.55 -9.79
CA ASN A 500 13.10 2.24 -10.96
C ASN A 500 12.20 3.46 -10.64
N LYS A 501 12.26 4.00 -9.42
CA LYS A 501 11.48 5.19 -8.99
C LYS A 501 9.95 5.01 -9.02
N GLU A 502 9.46 3.79 -8.74
CA GLU A 502 8.02 3.50 -8.56
C GLU A 502 7.12 3.99 -9.71
N PRO A 503 7.32 3.50 -10.95
CA PRO A 503 6.50 3.91 -12.09
C PRO A 503 5.04 3.50 -11.88
N ALA A 504 4.11 4.45 -12.08
CA ALA A 504 2.67 4.24 -11.86
C ALA A 504 2.03 3.18 -12.78
N GLU A 505 2.69 2.83 -13.89
CA GLU A 505 2.22 1.84 -14.87
C GLU A 505 2.46 0.38 -14.44
N ASP A 506 3.37 0.13 -13.50
CA ASP A 506 3.71 -1.22 -13.03
C ASP A 506 2.80 -1.66 -11.88
N SER A 507 1.55 -2.01 -12.21
CA SER A 507 0.54 -2.45 -11.22
C SER A 507 0.89 -3.78 -10.54
N GLU A 508 1.61 -4.67 -11.22
CA GLU A 508 2.05 -5.96 -10.64
C GLU A 508 3.20 -5.78 -9.64
N GLY A 509 4.15 -4.88 -9.92
CA GLY A 509 5.21 -4.49 -8.99
C GLY A 509 4.72 -3.69 -7.77
N TYR A 510 3.78 -2.75 -7.98
CA TYR A 510 3.26 -1.85 -6.96
C TYR A 510 2.26 -2.50 -5.98
N GLN A 511 1.27 -3.26 -6.49
CA GLN A 511 0.14 -3.71 -5.65
C GLN A 511 0.35 -5.08 -4.98
N GLY A 512 1.16 -5.96 -5.57
CA GLY A 512 1.27 -7.36 -5.14
C GLY A 512 2.40 -7.64 -4.16
N THR A 513 3.61 -7.16 -4.45
CA THR A 513 4.83 -7.72 -3.86
C THR A 513 5.58 -6.71 -2.98
N SER A 514 5.79 -5.48 -3.44
CA SER A 514 6.43 -4.42 -2.65
C SER A 514 5.60 -4.04 -1.42
N ARG A 515 4.29 -3.80 -1.61
CA ARG A 515 3.36 -3.48 -0.52
C ARG A 515 3.26 -4.60 0.53
N LYS A 516 3.22 -5.87 0.11
CA LYS A 516 3.17 -7.00 1.03
C LYS A 516 4.47 -7.16 1.82
N LYS A 517 5.63 -6.94 1.18
CA LYS A 517 6.93 -6.85 1.88
C LYS A 517 6.94 -5.75 2.94
N MET A 518 6.46 -4.55 2.58
CA MET A 518 6.38 -3.43 3.52
C MET A 518 5.44 -3.72 4.69
N GLU A 519 4.31 -4.41 4.47
CA GLU A 519 3.41 -4.84 5.55
C GLU A 519 4.08 -5.86 6.49
N CYS A 520 4.99 -6.69 5.98
CA CYS A 520 5.83 -7.55 6.82
C CYS A 520 6.80 -6.74 7.67
N TYR A 521 7.53 -5.79 7.07
CA TYR A 521 8.49 -4.95 7.79
C TYR A 521 7.82 -4.02 8.81
N LYS A 522 6.58 -3.60 8.54
CA LYS A 522 5.77 -2.82 9.48
C LYS A 522 5.62 -3.49 10.84
N GLN A 523 5.59 -4.82 10.92
CA GLN A 523 5.57 -5.53 12.21
C GLN A 523 6.86 -5.32 12.99
N VAL A 524 8.01 -5.30 12.31
CA VAL A 524 9.31 -4.97 12.91
C VAL A 524 9.34 -3.51 13.36
N ILE A 525 8.81 -2.59 12.55
CA ILE A 525 8.70 -1.17 12.91
C ILE A 525 7.81 -0.97 14.15
N ILE A 526 6.67 -1.67 14.25
CA ILE A 526 5.81 -1.61 15.46
C ILE A 526 6.58 -2.06 16.71
N VAL A 527 7.43 -3.09 16.61
CA VAL A 527 8.28 -3.52 17.72
C VAL A 527 9.34 -2.47 18.06
N LEU A 528 9.97 -1.86 17.05
CA LEU A 528 10.92 -0.77 17.25
C LEU A 528 10.26 0.45 17.91
N ASP A 529 9.04 0.82 17.49
CA ASP A 529 8.25 1.88 18.12
C ASP A 529 7.93 1.56 19.58
N GLN A 530 7.50 0.33 19.88
CA GLN A 530 7.24 -0.09 21.27
C GLN A 530 8.50 -0.03 22.14
N LEU A 531 9.67 -0.42 21.61
CA LEU A 531 10.94 -0.32 22.32
C LEU A 531 11.42 1.13 22.47
N PHE A 532 11.15 1.98 21.47
CA PHE A 532 11.51 3.39 21.48
C PHE A 532 10.65 4.20 22.45
N ASP A 533 9.33 3.99 22.46
CA ASP A 533 8.40 4.71 23.34
C ASP A 533 8.58 4.30 24.82
N GLN A 534 9.08 3.08 25.09
CA GLN A 534 9.47 2.64 26.43
C GLN A 534 10.75 3.33 26.95
N ARG A 535 11.45 4.09 26.11
CA ARG A 535 12.61 4.89 26.48
C ARG A 535 12.15 6.21 27.11
N SER A 536 11.74 6.16 28.37
CA SER A 536 11.40 7.37 29.14
C SER A 536 12.56 8.38 29.13
N PRO A 537 12.32 9.70 28.93
CA PRO A 537 13.35 10.74 28.91
C PRO A 537 13.85 11.16 30.32
N ILE A 538 13.59 10.34 31.35
CA ILE A 538 13.99 10.61 32.74
C ILE A 538 14.80 9.41 33.21
N ASP A 539 16.10 9.41 32.90
CA ASP A 539 17.15 9.20 33.89
C ASP A 539 18.53 9.18 33.23
N THR A 540 19.28 10.25 33.49
CA THR A 540 20.74 10.34 33.38
C THR A 540 21.42 9.44 34.41
N GLN A 541 21.24 8.11 34.29
CA GLN A 541 22.09 7.14 34.99
C GLN A 541 22.71 6.16 33.99
N LEU A 542 24.02 5.98 34.15
CA LEU A 542 24.97 5.23 33.34
C LEU A 542 24.75 3.69 33.37
N VAL A 543 23.51 3.22 33.30
CA VAL A 543 23.19 1.82 33.06
C VAL A 543 22.43 1.75 31.75
N PRO A 544 22.97 1.12 30.69
CA PRO A 544 22.20 0.94 29.47
C PRO A 544 20.97 0.10 29.81
N ASN A 545 19.79 0.70 29.76
CA ASN A 545 18.53 -0.04 29.88
C ASN A 545 18.58 -1.21 28.89
N ASP A 546 18.33 -2.44 29.35
CA ASP A 546 18.34 -3.66 28.50
C ASP A 546 17.54 -3.47 27.21
N THR A 547 16.49 -2.65 27.24
CA THR A 547 15.66 -2.27 26.08
C THR A 547 16.39 -1.48 25.00
N SER A 548 17.32 -0.58 25.37
CA SER A 548 18.13 0.18 24.41
C SER A 548 19.21 -0.69 23.77
N ILE A 549 19.75 -1.67 24.51
CA ILE A 549 20.69 -2.64 23.97
C ILE A 549 19.98 -3.54 22.96
N GLU A 550 18.80 -4.04 23.32
CA GLU A 550 18.00 -4.92 22.46
C GLU A 550 17.50 -4.20 21.20
N MET A 551 17.14 -2.92 21.31
CA MET A 551 16.79 -2.07 20.16
C MET A 551 17.99 -1.91 19.20
N ASN A 552 19.16 -1.52 19.72
CA ASN A 552 20.36 -1.36 18.90
C ASN A 552 20.80 -2.67 18.25
N LYS A 553 20.69 -3.79 18.98
CA LYS A 553 20.94 -5.13 18.48
C LYS A 553 19.98 -5.49 17.35
N LEU A 554 18.69 -5.21 17.49
CA LEU A 554 17.69 -5.46 16.44
C LEU A 554 17.95 -4.63 15.18
N ILE A 555 18.31 -3.35 15.33
CA ILE A 555 18.70 -2.48 14.21
C ILE A 555 19.95 -3.05 13.52
N GLN A 556 20.99 -3.43 14.27
CA GLN A 556 22.19 -4.02 13.70
C GLN A 556 21.90 -5.32 12.95
N MET A 557 21.10 -6.23 13.52
CA MET A 557 20.72 -7.47 12.87
C MET A 557 19.93 -7.23 11.59
N ALA A 558 19.04 -6.24 11.58
CA ALA A 558 18.27 -5.91 10.39
C ALA A 558 19.13 -5.27 9.30
N LEU A 559 20.13 -4.47 9.67
CA LEU A 559 21.11 -3.89 8.74
C LEU A 559 22.16 -4.90 8.24
N GLN A 560 22.31 -6.04 8.91
CA GLN A 560 23.09 -7.19 8.44
C GLN A 560 22.31 -8.09 7.47
N SER A 561 21.01 -7.84 7.29
CA SER A 561 20.19 -8.61 6.36
C SER A 561 20.58 -8.33 4.91
N GLN A 562 20.32 -9.28 4.01
CA GLN A 562 20.58 -9.12 2.58
C GLN A 562 19.50 -8.28 1.86
N ASP A 563 18.44 -7.89 2.56
CA ASP A 563 17.26 -7.27 1.96
C ASP A 563 17.34 -5.74 2.03
N GLU A 564 17.71 -5.12 0.92
CA GLU A 564 17.83 -3.65 0.80
C GLU A 564 16.51 -2.92 1.16
N LEU A 565 15.34 -3.53 0.95
CA LEU A 565 14.06 -2.90 1.29
C LEU A 565 13.79 -2.87 2.80
N MET A 566 14.30 -3.82 3.56
CA MET A 566 14.26 -3.76 5.03
C MET A 566 15.12 -2.59 5.53
N HIS A 567 16.28 -2.37 4.91
CA HIS A 567 17.14 -1.24 5.27
C HIS A 567 16.41 0.08 5.04
N VAL A 568 15.72 0.23 3.90
CA VAL A 568 14.89 1.39 3.59
C VAL A 568 13.82 1.63 4.67
N ALA A 569 13.06 0.60 5.05
CA ALA A 569 12.02 0.74 6.08
C ALA A 569 12.59 1.20 7.44
N ILE A 570 13.79 0.75 7.80
CA ILE A 570 14.48 1.19 9.02
C ILE A 570 15.00 2.62 8.88
N PHE A 571 15.56 2.99 7.72
CA PHE A 571 16.02 4.35 7.48
C PHE A 571 14.87 5.36 7.51
N ASP A 572 13.72 5.02 6.90
CA ASP A 572 12.48 5.81 6.99
C ASP A 572 12.06 5.99 8.46
N TRP A 573 12.07 4.92 9.24
CA TRP A 573 11.74 4.98 10.66
C TRP A 573 12.73 5.85 11.47
N MET A 574 14.04 5.71 11.25
CA MET A 574 15.07 6.52 11.93
C MET A 574 14.95 8.00 11.57
N VAL A 575 14.65 8.33 10.32
CA VAL A 575 14.39 9.70 9.86
C VAL A 575 13.15 10.27 10.56
N ASN A 576 12.04 9.52 10.60
CA ASN A 576 10.79 9.94 11.24
C ASN A 576 10.94 10.16 12.75
N LYS A 577 11.82 9.41 13.42
CA LYS A 577 12.14 9.58 14.86
C LYS A 577 13.28 10.57 15.12
N HIS A 578 13.77 11.28 14.10
CA HIS A 578 14.87 12.25 14.17
C HIS A 578 16.22 11.70 14.67
N LEU A 579 16.48 10.39 14.50
CA LEU A 579 17.74 9.72 14.89
C LEU A 579 18.87 9.96 13.86
N THR A 580 19.13 11.23 13.54
CA THR A 580 20.07 11.64 12.48
C THR A 580 21.52 11.23 12.78
N SER A 581 22.00 11.44 14.01
CA SER A 581 23.37 11.09 14.41
C SER A 581 23.67 9.59 14.30
N GLU A 582 22.69 8.75 14.67
CA GLU A 582 22.81 7.29 14.60
C GLU A 582 22.73 6.81 13.14
N LEU A 583 21.84 7.41 12.32
CA LEU A 583 21.75 7.09 10.89
C LEU A 583 23.05 7.37 10.15
N ILE A 584 23.69 8.52 10.41
CA ILE A 584 24.98 8.89 9.78
C ILE A 584 26.10 7.95 10.26
N ALA A 585 25.96 7.26 11.40
CA ALA A 585 26.94 6.25 11.84
C ALA A 585 26.83 4.91 11.10
N VAL A 586 25.73 4.67 10.38
CA VAL A 586 25.52 3.41 9.66
C VAL A 586 26.39 3.35 8.40
N GLN A 587 27.25 2.34 8.32
CA GLN A 587 28.12 2.09 7.17
C GLN A 587 27.52 1.01 6.24
N GLN A 588 26.38 1.32 5.61
CA GLN A 588 25.73 0.43 4.64
C GLN A 588 25.65 1.09 3.25
N PRO A 589 26.04 0.41 2.16
CA PRO A 589 25.94 0.96 0.79
C PRO A 589 24.51 1.33 0.37
N SER A 590 23.50 0.62 0.88
CA SER A 590 22.09 0.90 0.61
C SER A 590 21.62 2.25 1.17
N LEU A 591 22.32 2.81 2.16
CA LEU A 591 21.98 4.10 2.77
C LEU A 591 22.21 5.25 1.80
N GLU A 592 23.29 5.21 1.00
CA GLU A 592 23.56 6.24 -0.02
C GLU A 592 22.43 6.29 -1.06
N MET A 593 22.03 5.13 -1.58
CA MET A 593 20.92 5.01 -2.54
C MET A 593 19.60 5.55 -1.97
N TYR A 594 19.31 5.22 -0.71
CA TYR A 594 18.13 5.73 -0.01
C TYR A 594 18.19 7.25 0.16
N LEU A 595 19.26 7.80 0.73
CA LEU A 595 19.38 9.24 0.98
C LEU A 595 19.33 10.07 -0.29
N VAL A 596 19.99 9.62 -1.38
CA VAL A 596 19.93 10.30 -2.68
C VAL A 596 18.49 10.37 -3.18
N ARG A 597 17.74 9.27 -3.11
CA ARG A 597 16.34 9.22 -3.55
C ARG A 597 15.43 10.09 -2.67
N THR A 598 15.48 9.91 -1.36
CA THR A 598 14.57 10.62 -0.44
C THR A 598 14.89 12.11 -0.41
N SER A 599 16.14 12.51 -0.66
CA SER A 599 16.51 13.92 -0.83
C SER A 599 15.85 14.58 -2.06
N GLU A 600 15.63 13.85 -3.17
CA GLU A 600 14.87 14.39 -4.31
C GLU A 600 13.43 14.76 -3.91
N GLN A 601 12.85 14.06 -2.93
CA GLN A 601 11.46 14.22 -2.49
C GLN A 601 11.31 15.23 -1.35
N SER A 602 12.26 15.32 -0.41
CA SER A 602 12.18 16.24 0.73
C SER A 602 13.46 17.08 0.92
N PRO A 603 13.34 18.42 1.04
CA PRO A 603 14.48 19.32 1.15
C PRO A 603 15.28 19.16 2.46
N GLU A 604 14.62 18.72 3.54
CA GLU A 604 15.24 18.52 4.86
C GLU A 604 16.29 17.39 4.85
N LEU A 605 16.14 16.41 3.94
CA LEU A 605 17.05 15.27 3.84
C LEU A 605 18.30 15.54 3.01
N TYR A 606 18.31 16.60 2.19
CA TYR A 606 19.55 17.05 1.56
C TYR A 606 20.58 17.49 2.61
N ASP A 607 20.13 18.08 3.72
CA ASP A 607 21.01 18.47 4.82
C ASP A 607 21.65 17.24 5.50
N LEU A 608 20.93 16.12 5.54
CA LEU A 608 21.43 14.86 6.06
C LEU A 608 22.41 14.16 5.10
N LEU A 609 22.14 14.26 3.79
CA LEU A 609 22.96 13.63 2.74
C LEU A 609 24.38 14.20 2.70
N TRP A 610 24.57 15.52 2.77
CA TRP A 610 25.93 16.08 2.74
C TRP A 610 26.70 15.78 4.03
N LYS A 611 26.04 15.76 5.19
CA LYS A 611 26.64 15.34 6.48
C LYS A 611 27.08 13.87 6.46
N TYR A 612 26.31 13.01 5.80
CA TYR A 612 26.70 11.62 5.57
C TYR A 612 27.97 11.50 4.73
N TYR A 613 28.04 12.22 3.60
CA TYR A 613 29.24 12.23 2.77
C TYR A 613 30.46 12.82 3.46
N GLU A 614 30.28 13.86 4.29
CA GLU A 614 31.35 14.45 5.09
C GLU A 614 31.93 13.43 6.09
N LYS A 615 31.07 12.70 6.82
CA LYS A 615 31.52 11.68 7.78
C LYS A 615 32.20 10.48 7.10
N ASN A 616 31.77 10.13 5.89
CA ASN A 616 32.37 9.05 5.10
C ASN A 616 33.61 9.50 4.30
N LEU A 617 34.15 10.71 4.55
CA LEU A 617 35.32 11.28 3.87
C LEU A 617 35.15 11.45 2.36
N ASN A 618 33.92 11.44 1.84
CA ASN A 618 33.63 11.71 0.44
C ASN A 618 33.30 13.19 0.22
N HIS A 619 34.31 14.04 0.41
CA HIS A 619 34.16 15.49 0.36
C HIS A 619 33.71 16.03 -1.01
N ALA A 620 34.09 15.34 -2.10
CA ALA A 620 33.68 15.73 -3.46
C ALA A 620 32.16 15.54 -3.68
N ALA A 621 31.59 14.44 -3.20
CA ALA A 621 30.15 14.21 -3.28
C ALA A 621 29.37 15.18 -2.39
N ALA A 622 29.87 15.45 -1.18
CA ALA A 622 29.31 16.46 -0.28
C ALA A 622 29.24 17.86 -0.94
N ALA A 623 30.35 18.29 -1.56
CA ALA A 623 30.40 19.58 -2.27
C ALA A 623 29.40 19.66 -3.44
N LYS A 624 29.22 18.58 -4.20
CA LYS A 624 28.22 18.52 -5.29
C LYS A 624 26.78 18.62 -4.76
N VAL A 625 26.48 18.00 -3.62
CA VAL A 625 25.16 18.08 -2.97
C VAL A 625 24.90 19.50 -2.47
N LEU A 626 25.89 20.11 -1.79
CA LEU A 626 25.82 21.48 -1.31
C LEU A 626 25.65 22.50 -2.45
N HIS A 627 26.32 22.28 -3.59
CA HIS A 627 26.13 23.07 -4.79
C HIS A 627 24.69 23.00 -5.30
N LYS A 628 24.13 21.78 -5.43
CA LYS A 628 22.72 21.59 -5.85
C LYS A 628 21.72 22.24 -4.88
N LEU A 629 22.01 22.21 -3.58
CA LEU A 629 21.22 22.91 -2.56
C LEU A 629 21.26 24.42 -2.74
N ALA A 630 22.43 24.98 -3.02
CA ALA A 630 22.61 26.42 -3.22
C ALA A 630 21.95 26.92 -4.50
N THR A 631 22.00 26.17 -5.61
CA THR A 631 21.44 26.58 -6.91
C THR A 631 19.94 26.31 -7.06
N ARG A 632 19.31 25.58 -6.13
CA ARG A 632 17.88 25.25 -6.21
C ARG A 632 17.02 26.52 -6.14
N PRO A 633 16.13 26.77 -7.14
CA PRO A 633 15.21 27.88 -7.09
C PRO A 633 14.09 27.62 -6.06
N GLY A 634 13.68 28.66 -5.35
CA GLY A 634 12.62 28.61 -4.35
C GLY A 634 12.88 29.52 -3.15
N THR A 635 11.84 29.72 -2.34
CA THR A 635 11.87 30.56 -1.13
C THR A 635 12.19 29.79 0.15
N SER A 636 12.37 28.47 0.07
CA SER A 636 12.66 27.62 1.24
C SER A 636 14.07 27.81 1.80
N VAL A 637 15.01 28.32 0.99
CA VAL A 637 16.40 28.58 1.38
C VAL A 637 16.70 30.05 1.14
N THR A 638 17.14 30.75 2.20
CA THR A 638 17.51 32.17 2.10
C THR A 638 18.84 32.36 1.39
N LEU A 639 19.10 33.55 0.83
CA LEU A 639 20.38 33.84 0.17
C LEU A 639 21.58 33.63 1.12
N LEU A 640 21.44 33.97 2.40
CA LEU A 640 22.49 33.77 3.41
C LEU A 640 22.81 32.28 3.61
N GLN A 641 21.79 31.42 3.69
CA GLN A 641 21.98 29.97 3.77
C GLN A 641 22.61 29.39 2.49
N ARG A 642 22.28 29.94 1.31
CA ARG A 642 22.96 29.54 0.05
C ARG A 642 24.44 29.88 0.08
N ILE A 643 24.81 31.06 0.56
CA ILE A 643 26.21 31.47 0.73
C ILE A 643 26.92 30.53 1.72
N GLU A 644 26.26 30.16 2.81
CA GLU A 644 26.79 29.20 3.78
C GLU A 644 27.02 27.81 3.16
N TYR A 645 26.06 27.30 2.38
CA TYR A 645 26.22 26.02 1.66
C TYR A 645 27.36 26.07 0.66
N LEU A 646 27.50 27.15 -0.13
CA LEU A 646 28.62 27.31 -1.06
C LEU A 646 29.95 27.41 -0.31
N ALA A 647 30.02 28.17 0.79
CA ALA A 647 31.23 28.30 1.61
C ALA A 647 31.66 26.95 2.20
N ARG A 648 30.71 26.13 2.67
CA ARG A 648 30.96 24.77 3.11
C ARG A 648 31.41 23.86 1.95
N ALA A 649 30.81 24.00 0.77
CA ALA A 649 31.22 23.24 -0.42
C ALA A 649 32.69 23.52 -0.79
N VAL A 650 33.09 24.80 -0.78
CA VAL A 650 34.48 25.22 -1.00
C VAL A 650 35.41 24.68 0.09
N MET A 651 34.99 24.71 1.35
CA MET A 651 35.76 24.12 2.45
C MET A 651 35.99 22.62 2.19
N CYS A 652 34.93 21.84 1.93
CA CYS A 652 35.04 20.40 1.64
C CYS A 652 36.01 20.10 0.49
N MET A 653 36.00 20.91 -0.58
CA MET A 653 36.91 20.73 -1.72
C MET A 653 38.38 21.01 -1.40
N ARG A 654 38.66 21.81 -0.35
CA ARG A 654 40.02 22.17 0.08
C ARG A 654 40.60 21.20 1.10
N THR A 655 39.77 20.46 1.86
CA THR A 655 40.22 19.72 3.05
C THR A 655 41.12 18.52 2.77
N ASP A 656 41.26 18.04 1.52
CA ASP A 656 41.85 16.70 1.30
C ASP A 656 42.62 16.52 -0.03
N GLN A 657 43.22 17.59 -0.59
CA GLN A 657 43.83 17.60 -1.95
C GLN A 657 42.89 17.18 -3.10
N VAL A 658 41.59 17.01 -2.83
CA VAL A 658 40.53 16.66 -3.79
C VAL A 658 40.46 17.66 -4.95
N GLY A 659 40.71 18.94 -4.68
CA GLY A 659 40.80 20.00 -5.70
C GLY A 659 42.02 19.91 -6.63
N CYS A 660 42.99 19.02 -6.41
CA CYS A 660 44.15 18.85 -7.28
C CYS A 660 43.84 18.09 -8.58
N ALA A 661 42.70 17.38 -8.66
CA ALA A 661 42.26 16.75 -9.89
C ALA A 661 41.71 17.82 -10.86
N PRO A 662 42.10 17.82 -12.16
CA PRO A 662 41.77 18.92 -13.08
C PRO A 662 40.27 19.25 -13.17
N GLN A 663 39.40 18.23 -13.23
CA GLN A 663 37.95 18.41 -13.30
C GLN A 663 37.35 18.98 -12.00
N LEU A 664 37.91 18.61 -10.86
CA LEU A 664 37.48 19.06 -9.54
C LEU A 664 38.05 20.44 -9.19
N GLY A 665 39.21 20.81 -9.75
CA GLY A 665 39.77 22.15 -9.68
C GLY A 665 38.94 23.16 -10.48
N VAL A 666 38.43 22.80 -11.66
CA VAL A 666 37.46 23.62 -12.41
C VAL A 666 36.20 23.84 -11.59
N PHE A 667 35.64 22.77 -11.02
CA PHE A 667 34.45 22.87 -10.16
C PHE A 667 34.70 23.71 -8.89
N LEU A 668 35.88 23.62 -8.27
CA LEU A 668 36.26 24.49 -7.15
C LEU A 668 36.27 25.96 -7.59
N ARG A 669 36.83 26.25 -8.77
CA ARG A 669 36.84 27.61 -9.30
C ARG A 669 35.43 28.14 -9.56
N GLU A 670 34.56 27.31 -10.14
CA GLU A 670 33.15 27.64 -10.33
C GLU A 670 32.45 27.95 -8.99
N LEU A 671 32.72 27.18 -7.93
CA LEU A 671 32.19 27.45 -6.59
C LEU A 671 32.70 28.76 -5.99
N GLU A 672 33.99 29.08 -6.17
CA GLU A 672 34.57 30.35 -5.74
C GLU A 672 33.92 31.53 -6.45
N ASP A 673 33.84 31.46 -7.79
CA ASP A 673 33.21 32.49 -8.60
C ASP A 673 31.72 32.66 -8.21
N MET A 674 30.98 31.57 -7.96
CA MET A 674 29.59 31.62 -7.48
C MET A 674 29.44 32.28 -6.10
N ILE A 675 30.37 32.05 -5.17
CA ILE A 675 30.34 32.71 -3.85
C ILE A 675 30.53 34.21 -4.01
N ASP A 676 31.45 34.63 -4.87
CA ASP A 676 31.72 36.05 -5.11
C ASP A 676 30.48 36.75 -5.69
N VAL A 677 29.81 36.12 -6.67
CA VAL A 677 28.53 36.62 -7.21
C VAL A 677 27.43 36.63 -6.15
N ALA A 678 27.31 35.58 -5.34
CA ALA A 678 26.31 35.50 -4.28
C ALA A 678 26.51 36.59 -3.20
N ARG A 679 27.76 36.95 -2.89
CA ARG A 679 28.08 38.06 -1.98
C ARG A 679 27.68 39.41 -2.58
N ILE A 680 27.90 39.61 -3.87
CA ILE A 680 27.42 40.82 -4.57
C ILE A 680 25.90 40.88 -4.58
N GLN A 681 25.24 39.75 -4.84
CA GLN A 681 23.80 39.63 -4.74
C GLN A 681 23.29 39.97 -3.32
N GLN A 682 24.02 39.57 -2.28
CA GLN A 682 23.72 39.95 -0.90
C GLN A 682 23.86 41.46 -0.68
N GLN A 683 24.92 42.08 -1.20
CA GLN A 683 25.09 43.54 -1.12
C GLN A 683 23.94 44.29 -1.82
N VAL A 684 23.54 43.83 -3.01
CA VAL A 684 22.39 44.36 -3.76
C VAL A 684 21.09 44.20 -2.96
N LEU A 685 20.87 43.04 -2.35
CA LEU A 685 19.72 42.77 -1.49
C LEU A 685 19.69 43.72 -0.28
N GLU A 686 20.81 43.89 0.43
CA GLU A 686 20.91 44.80 1.58
C GLU A 686 20.65 46.26 1.18
N ALA A 687 21.14 46.68 0.01
CA ALA A 687 20.88 48.01 -0.52
C ALA A 687 19.39 48.23 -0.88
N ILE A 688 18.73 47.24 -1.49
CA ILE A 688 17.29 47.32 -1.82
C ILE A 688 16.42 47.27 -0.57
N ILE A 689 16.80 46.50 0.46
CA ILE A 689 16.10 46.48 1.75
C ILE A 689 16.07 47.89 2.37
N LYS A 690 17.14 48.68 2.24
CA LYS A 690 17.17 50.08 2.71
C LYS A 690 16.23 51.01 1.92
N LEU A 691 15.85 50.63 0.71
CA LEU A 691 14.90 51.37 -0.15
C LEU A 691 13.44 50.91 0.05
N LYS A 692 13.20 49.92 0.91
CA LYS A 692 11.87 49.39 1.22
C LYS A 692 10.95 50.51 1.72
N GLY A 693 9.76 50.62 1.12
CA GLY A 693 8.78 51.68 1.38
C GLY A 693 9.01 52.99 0.61
N ARG A 694 10.19 53.21 0.01
CA ARG A 694 10.48 54.37 -0.86
C ARG A 694 10.29 54.07 -2.35
N HIS A 695 10.42 52.80 -2.74
CA HIS A 695 10.28 52.35 -4.12
C HIS A 695 9.23 51.24 -4.24
N ARG A 696 8.30 51.34 -5.21
CA ARG A 696 7.18 50.41 -5.36
C ARG A 696 7.60 48.97 -5.70
N MET A 697 8.72 48.80 -6.39
CA MET A 697 9.22 47.49 -6.83
C MET A 697 10.21 46.85 -5.85
N ALA A 698 10.46 47.46 -4.67
CA ALA A 698 11.47 46.97 -3.73
C ALA A 698 11.09 45.59 -3.15
N ASP A 699 9.82 45.35 -2.82
CA ASP A 699 9.38 44.08 -2.22
C ASP A 699 9.48 42.91 -3.20
N ASP A 700 9.13 43.12 -4.46
CA ASP A 700 9.25 42.12 -5.53
C ASP A 700 10.73 41.78 -5.81
N ALA A 701 11.59 42.81 -5.86
CA ALA A 701 13.03 42.63 -6.02
C ALA A 701 13.66 41.84 -4.85
N ILE A 702 13.24 42.09 -3.61
CA ILE A 702 13.71 41.35 -2.42
C ILE A 702 13.32 39.87 -2.50
N LEU A 703 12.10 39.55 -2.95
CA LEU A 703 11.66 38.17 -3.13
C LEU A 703 12.48 37.47 -4.21
N ARG A 704 12.69 38.13 -5.36
CA ARG A 704 13.47 37.57 -6.47
C ARG A 704 14.93 37.31 -6.08
N LEU A 705 15.58 38.27 -5.41
CA LEU A 705 16.95 38.13 -4.91
C LEU A 705 17.12 37.03 -3.86
N ASN A 706 16.07 36.68 -3.10
CA ASN A 706 16.11 35.55 -2.17
C ASN A 706 15.69 34.22 -2.82
N SER A 707 15.16 34.22 -4.04
CA SER A 707 14.57 33.03 -4.66
C SER A 707 15.56 32.17 -5.43
N SER A 708 16.65 32.71 -5.96
CA SER A 708 17.69 31.99 -6.70
C SER A 708 19.01 32.75 -6.72
N LEU A 709 20.11 32.08 -7.06
CA LEU A 709 21.36 32.75 -7.44
C LEU A 709 21.20 33.32 -8.85
N LEU A 710 21.52 34.59 -9.03
CA LEU A 710 21.37 35.31 -10.29
C LEU A 710 22.72 35.50 -10.99
N GLU A 711 22.67 35.68 -12.30
CA GLU A 711 23.87 36.00 -13.08
C GLU A 711 24.30 37.45 -12.85
N ILE A 712 25.60 37.72 -13.00
CA ILE A 712 26.18 39.06 -12.80
C ILE A 712 25.50 40.10 -13.70
N THR A 713 25.22 39.75 -14.97
CA THR A 713 24.54 40.64 -15.92
C THR A 713 23.12 40.98 -15.48
N GLN A 714 22.39 39.99 -14.94
CA GLN A 714 21.04 40.20 -14.41
C GLN A 714 21.07 41.12 -13.18
N LEU A 715 22.04 40.91 -12.27
CA LEU A 715 22.25 41.79 -11.11
C LEU A 715 22.55 43.23 -11.54
N TYR A 716 23.25 43.42 -12.66
CA TYR A 716 23.55 44.74 -13.19
C TYR A 716 22.31 45.41 -13.80
N GLU A 717 21.70 44.80 -14.81
CA GLU A 717 20.63 45.41 -15.62
C GLU A 717 19.30 45.50 -14.86
N GLU A 718 18.87 44.40 -14.23
CA GLU A 718 17.54 44.33 -13.62
C GLU A 718 17.51 45.03 -12.25
N PHE A 719 18.63 45.05 -11.52
CA PHE A 719 18.69 45.56 -10.14
C PHE A 719 19.57 46.80 -10.00
N ALA A 720 20.88 46.71 -10.28
CA ALA A 720 21.79 47.81 -9.98
C ALA A 720 21.50 49.08 -10.82
N GLU A 721 21.14 48.93 -12.10
CA GLU A 721 20.73 50.01 -13.00
C GLU A 721 19.35 50.56 -12.62
N SER A 722 18.33 49.70 -12.54
CA SER A 722 16.95 50.08 -12.23
C SER A 722 16.79 50.82 -10.90
N PHE A 723 17.55 50.43 -9.87
CA PHE A 723 17.48 51.04 -8.54
C PHE A 723 18.54 52.12 -8.29
N GLY A 724 19.41 52.41 -9.27
CA GLY A 724 20.46 53.43 -9.14
C GLY A 724 21.51 53.12 -8.07
N LEU A 725 21.88 51.84 -7.93
CA LEU A 725 22.79 51.35 -6.88
C LEU A 725 24.26 51.43 -7.35
N TRP A 726 24.84 52.62 -7.32
CA TRP A 726 26.17 52.88 -7.89
C TRP A 726 27.31 52.09 -7.24
N GLU A 727 27.25 51.86 -5.91
CA GLU A 727 28.24 51.03 -5.21
C GLU A 727 28.18 49.57 -5.65
N CYS A 728 26.96 49.04 -5.82
CA CYS A 728 26.77 47.68 -6.32
C CYS A 728 27.21 47.55 -7.78
N LYS A 729 26.99 48.58 -8.62
CA LYS A 729 27.53 48.60 -10.00
C LYS A 729 29.06 48.51 -10.01
N LEU A 730 29.74 49.24 -9.10
CA LEU A 730 31.19 49.17 -8.97
C LEU A 730 31.67 47.78 -8.53
N ALA A 731 31.01 47.17 -7.55
CA ALA A 731 31.31 45.81 -7.09
C ALA A 731 31.11 44.75 -8.20
N ILE A 732 30.03 44.89 -8.98
CA ILE A 732 29.74 44.03 -10.15
C ILE A 732 30.83 44.14 -11.21
N ILE A 733 31.27 45.36 -11.54
CA ILE A 733 32.34 45.59 -12.52
C ILE A 733 33.66 44.99 -12.05
N HIS A 734 33.98 45.16 -10.76
CA HIS A 734 35.18 44.58 -10.16
C HIS A 734 35.19 43.05 -10.26
N CYS A 735 34.06 42.40 -9.95
CA CYS A 735 33.95 40.94 -10.00
C CYS A 735 33.90 40.37 -11.42
N SER A 736 33.20 41.03 -12.35
CA SER A 736 33.15 40.60 -13.76
C SER A 736 34.46 40.77 -14.51
N GLY A 737 35.36 41.62 -14.02
CA GLY A 737 36.60 41.99 -14.72
C GLY A 737 36.38 42.84 -15.98
N HIS A 738 35.14 43.29 -16.24
CA HIS A 738 34.82 44.20 -17.34
C HIS A 738 35.52 45.55 -17.14
N TYR A 739 36.16 46.09 -18.17
CA TYR A 739 36.85 47.38 -18.07
C TYR A 739 36.31 48.35 -19.12
N ASP A 740 35.58 49.35 -18.63
CA ASP A 740 35.21 50.54 -19.38
C ASP A 740 35.47 51.75 -18.49
N LEU A 741 36.49 52.54 -18.84
CA LEU A 741 36.92 53.69 -18.07
C LEU A 741 35.80 54.74 -17.98
N ALA A 742 35.06 55.00 -19.07
CA ALA A 742 34.01 56.02 -19.08
C ALA A 742 32.85 55.62 -18.16
N LEU A 743 32.50 54.34 -18.14
CA LEU A 743 31.49 53.80 -17.23
C LEU A 743 31.94 53.90 -15.76
N VAL A 744 33.18 53.49 -15.46
CA VAL A 744 33.74 53.57 -14.10
C VAL A 744 33.82 55.02 -13.61
N GLU A 745 34.27 55.94 -14.45
CA GLU A 745 34.28 57.38 -14.16
C GLU A 745 32.86 57.91 -13.87
N THR A 746 31.87 57.50 -14.67
CA THR A 746 30.46 57.87 -14.47
C THR A 746 29.92 57.32 -13.15
N ILE A 747 30.26 56.09 -12.78
CA ILE A 747 29.85 55.49 -11.50
C ILE A 747 30.45 56.27 -10.34
N TRP A 748 31.75 56.56 -10.36
CA TRP A 748 32.42 57.33 -9.31
C TRP A 748 31.87 58.75 -9.18
N LEU A 749 31.55 59.43 -10.29
CA LEU A 749 30.87 60.73 -10.25
C LEU A 749 29.55 60.65 -9.51
N ASN A 750 28.71 59.67 -9.84
CA ASN A 750 27.40 59.50 -9.21
C ASN A 750 27.54 59.11 -7.73
N ILE A 751 28.54 58.29 -7.35
CA ILE A 751 28.84 57.99 -5.94
C ILE A 751 29.19 59.29 -5.20
N ILE A 752 30.15 60.07 -5.72
CA ILE A 752 30.58 61.34 -5.09
C ILE A 752 29.42 62.32 -4.96
N GLU A 753 28.61 62.48 -6.01
CA GLU A 753 27.46 63.39 -5.98
C GLU A 753 26.35 62.91 -5.05
N SER A 754 26.05 61.61 -5.04
CA SER A 754 25.02 61.04 -4.17
C SER A 754 25.38 61.18 -2.68
N GLU A 755 26.64 60.93 -2.31
CA GLU A 755 27.13 61.07 -0.94
C GLU A 755 27.07 62.53 -0.49
N LEU A 756 27.46 63.48 -1.35
CA LEU A 756 27.36 64.91 -1.07
C LEU A 756 25.91 65.40 -0.94
N ARG A 757 24.96 64.84 -1.71
CA ARG A 757 23.52 65.15 -1.59
C ARG A 757 22.91 64.54 -0.34
N ALA A 758 23.37 63.36 0.08
CA ALA A 758 22.88 62.68 1.28
C ALA A 758 23.45 63.27 2.58
N CYS A 759 24.58 63.98 2.50
CA CYS A 759 25.26 64.58 3.65
C CYS A 759 24.41 65.69 4.29
N THR A 760 24.08 65.52 5.58
CA THR A 760 23.33 66.50 6.39
C THR A 760 24.23 67.47 7.17
N ALA A 761 25.55 67.29 7.11
CA ALA A 761 26.51 68.17 7.78
C ALA A 761 26.43 69.60 7.19
N ILE A 762 26.64 70.60 8.05
CA ILE A 762 26.52 72.01 7.67
C ILE A 762 27.90 72.59 7.28
N GLY A 763 28.98 72.16 7.95
CA GLY A 763 30.34 72.65 7.73
C GLY A 763 31.02 72.08 6.46
N PRO A 764 31.84 72.86 5.76
CA PRO A 764 32.52 72.41 4.52
C PRO A 764 33.54 71.30 4.77
N ASN A 765 34.30 71.38 5.87
CA ASN A 765 35.26 70.33 6.26
C ASN A 765 34.54 69.05 6.72
N ASP A 766 33.41 69.16 7.40
CA ASP A 766 32.64 68.00 7.85
C ASP A 766 32.05 67.24 6.66
N LYS A 767 31.50 67.96 5.67
CA LYS A 767 31.03 67.38 4.40
C LYS A 767 32.14 66.65 3.66
N MET A 768 33.32 67.27 3.61
CA MET A 768 34.47 66.66 2.95
C MET A 768 35.01 65.45 3.72
N THR A 769 34.98 65.46 5.05
CA THR A 769 35.36 64.33 5.89
C THR A 769 34.44 63.13 5.69
N VAL A 770 33.12 63.35 5.58
CA VAL A 770 32.14 62.28 5.28
C VAL A 770 32.41 61.68 3.89
N LEU A 771 32.61 62.54 2.88
CA LEU A 771 32.95 62.08 1.53
C LEU A 771 34.26 61.29 1.52
N MET A 772 35.30 61.77 2.19
CA MET A 772 36.60 61.08 2.28
C MET A 772 36.50 59.77 3.03
N SER A 773 35.66 59.68 4.07
CA SER A 773 35.39 58.41 4.75
C SER A 773 34.80 57.37 3.79
N LYS A 774 33.87 57.78 2.92
CA LYS A 774 33.27 56.94 1.88
C LYS A 774 34.27 56.51 0.79
N ILE A 775 35.09 57.44 0.31
CA ILE A 775 36.17 57.13 -0.64
C ILE A 775 37.19 56.20 0.00
N LYS A 776 37.49 56.37 1.29
CA LYS A 776 38.40 55.50 2.03
C LYS A 776 37.83 54.09 2.18
N SER A 777 36.54 53.94 2.48
CA SER A 777 35.93 52.60 2.61
C SER A 777 35.93 51.85 1.28
N LEU A 778 35.57 52.51 0.17
CA LEU A 778 35.60 51.89 -1.16
C LEU A 778 37.03 51.70 -1.68
N GLY A 779 37.92 52.64 -1.38
CA GLY A 779 39.33 52.58 -1.76
C GLY A 779 40.06 51.42 -1.11
N GLN A 780 39.74 51.05 0.13
CA GLN A 780 40.33 49.87 0.78
C GLN A 780 40.06 48.57 0.02
N GLU A 781 38.92 48.48 -0.67
CA GLU A 781 38.53 47.31 -1.47
C GLU A 781 39.08 47.39 -2.91
N TYR A 782 39.02 48.56 -3.54
CA TYR A 782 39.29 48.69 -4.98
C TYR A 782 40.64 49.32 -5.35
N ALA A 783 41.39 49.93 -4.42
CA ALA A 783 42.65 50.63 -4.73
C ALA A 783 43.74 49.71 -5.31
N VAL A 784 43.68 48.40 -5.01
CA VAL A 784 44.59 47.39 -5.57
C VAL A 784 44.32 47.15 -7.06
N SER A 785 43.09 47.42 -7.53
CA SER A 785 42.69 47.27 -8.93
C SER A 785 42.68 48.63 -9.65
N PRO A 786 43.68 48.93 -10.50
CA PRO A 786 43.73 50.20 -11.23
C PRO A 786 42.59 50.36 -12.23
N ARG A 787 41.87 49.28 -12.53
CA ARG A 787 40.71 49.26 -13.43
C ARG A 787 39.46 49.85 -12.78
N CYS A 788 39.28 49.65 -11.49
CA CYS A 788 38.11 50.09 -10.73
C CYS A 788 38.37 51.37 -9.93
N PHE A 789 39.63 51.73 -9.70
CA PHE A 789 40.03 52.92 -8.93
C PHE A 789 40.89 53.88 -9.79
N PRO A 790 40.25 54.74 -10.62
CA PRO A 790 40.97 55.66 -11.49
C PRO A 790 41.54 56.85 -10.71
N VAL A 791 42.74 56.69 -10.15
CA VAL A 791 43.42 57.71 -9.30
C VAL A 791 43.43 59.11 -9.92
N PRO A 792 43.83 59.32 -11.20
CA PRO A 792 43.89 60.67 -11.77
C PRO A 792 42.52 61.35 -11.83
N PHE A 793 41.47 60.57 -12.14
CA PHE A 793 40.11 61.06 -12.20
C PHE A 793 39.57 61.38 -10.82
N LEU A 794 39.74 60.47 -9.85
CA LEU A 794 39.27 60.65 -8.48
C LEU A 794 39.93 61.84 -7.80
N VAL A 795 41.26 62.01 -7.93
CA VAL A 795 41.96 63.18 -7.39
C VAL A 795 41.41 64.47 -8.00
N ARG A 796 41.26 64.53 -9.33
CA ARG A 796 40.68 65.71 -10.01
C ARG A 796 39.28 66.04 -9.50
N GLN A 797 38.39 65.05 -9.43
CA GLN A 797 37.01 65.27 -9.00
C GLN A 797 36.90 65.64 -7.53
N LEU A 798 37.69 65.01 -6.65
CA LEU A 798 37.67 65.30 -5.22
C LEU A 798 38.25 66.68 -4.91
N GLU A 799 39.34 67.08 -5.56
CA GLU A 799 39.87 68.45 -5.44
C GLU A 799 38.88 69.48 -6.00
N LEU A 800 38.18 69.16 -7.08
CA LEU A 800 37.15 70.05 -7.62
C LEU A 800 36.01 70.28 -6.61
N LYS A 801 35.57 69.21 -5.92
CA LYS A 801 34.58 69.33 -4.84
C LYS A 801 35.15 70.02 -3.59
N ALA A 802 36.43 69.81 -3.26
CA ALA A 802 37.12 70.51 -2.17
C ALA A 802 37.13 72.03 -2.41
N CYS A 803 37.52 72.43 -3.63
CA CYS A 803 37.55 73.82 -4.08
C CYS A 803 36.16 74.46 -3.98
N ARG A 804 35.14 73.81 -4.54
CA ARG A 804 33.75 74.30 -4.51
C ARG A 804 33.18 74.47 -3.10
N LEU A 805 33.57 73.60 -2.18
CA LEU A 805 33.11 73.65 -0.79
C LEU A 805 33.96 74.58 0.09
N HIS A 806 35.08 75.09 -0.41
CA HIS A 806 36.11 75.79 0.38
C HIS A 806 36.59 74.94 1.58
N ALA A 807 36.77 73.64 1.37
CA ALA A 807 37.30 72.73 2.39
C ALA A 807 38.84 72.77 2.45
N ASP A 808 39.41 72.33 3.55
CA ASP A 808 40.87 72.27 3.72
C ASP A 808 41.49 71.28 2.72
N THR A 809 42.61 71.71 2.14
CA THR A 809 43.35 71.00 1.08
C THR A 809 44.05 69.73 1.57
N THR A 810 44.10 69.51 2.89
CA THR A 810 44.65 68.31 3.53
C THR A 810 43.87 67.03 3.22
N HIS A 811 42.57 67.12 3.02
CA HIS A 811 41.67 65.97 3.02
C HIS A 811 41.91 64.98 1.86
N VAL A 812 42.10 65.47 0.64
CA VAL A 812 42.18 64.62 -0.57
C VAL A 812 43.48 63.81 -0.58
N HIS A 813 44.63 64.49 -0.50
CA HIS A 813 45.92 63.83 -0.57
C HIS A 813 46.20 62.94 0.65
N SER A 814 45.80 63.35 1.86
CA SER A 814 45.97 62.52 3.05
C SER A 814 45.18 61.21 2.95
N THR A 815 43.97 61.25 2.38
CA THR A 815 43.15 60.06 2.15
C THR A 815 43.77 59.15 1.09
N MET A 816 44.26 59.70 -0.03
CA MET A 816 44.91 58.91 -1.09
C MET A 816 46.19 58.24 -0.62
N VAL A 817 47.01 58.95 0.16
CA VAL A 817 48.21 58.38 0.79
C VAL A 817 47.83 57.29 1.80
N ALA A 818 46.78 57.50 2.61
CA ALA A 818 46.29 56.49 3.54
C ALA A 818 45.71 55.23 2.86
N LEU A 819 45.26 55.35 1.60
CA LEU A 819 44.81 54.23 0.77
C LEU A 819 45.95 53.46 0.09
N GLY A 820 47.21 53.86 0.31
CA GLY A 820 48.38 53.21 -0.26
C GLY A 820 48.70 53.64 -1.69
N VAL A 821 48.12 54.74 -2.18
CA VAL A 821 48.51 55.31 -3.48
C VAL A 821 49.95 55.85 -3.37
N PRO A 822 50.88 55.44 -4.24
CA PRO A 822 52.26 55.91 -4.17
C PRO A 822 52.35 57.43 -4.30
N LEU A 823 53.16 58.07 -3.44
CA LEU A 823 53.36 59.52 -3.46
C LEU A 823 53.83 60.01 -4.83
N MET A 824 54.69 59.24 -5.52
CA MET A 824 55.14 59.55 -6.87
C MET A 824 53.99 59.68 -7.87
N THR A 825 53.04 58.74 -7.85
CA THR A 825 51.85 58.78 -8.71
C THR A 825 50.99 60.01 -8.41
N LEU A 826 50.84 60.37 -7.13
CA LEU A 826 50.13 61.60 -6.75
C LEU A 826 50.83 62.85 -7.27
N LEU A 827 52.15 62.96 -7.12
CA LEU A 827 52.92 64.09 -7.63
C LEU A 827 52.78 64.24 -9.16
N GLU A 828 52.83 63.14 -9.90
CA GLU A 828 52.60 63.15 -11.36
C GLU A 828 51.17 63.55 -11.74
N VAL A 829 50.18 63.18 -10.92
CA VAL A 829 48.78 63.59 -11.14
C VAL A 829 48.62 65.09 -10.89
N TYR A 830 49.10 65.59 -9.75
CA TYR A 830 49.04 67.03 -9.45
C TYR A 830 49.83 67.86 -10.46
N GLU A 831 51.02 67.43 -10.86
CA GLU A 831 51.81 68.09 -11.91
C GLU A 831 51.03 68.19 -13.23
N ARG A 832 50.39 67.08 -13.66
CA ARG A 832 49.55 67.08 -14.87
C ARG A 832 48.34 68.01 -14.74
N LEU A 833 47.66 68.01 -13.60
CA LEU A 833 46.49 68.87 -13.36
C LEU A 833 46.87 70.36 -13.34
N ILE A 834 48.02 70.70 -12.75
CA ILE A 834 48.55 72.08 -12.72
C ILE A 834 48.98 72.51 -14.13
N ALA A 835 49.69 71.63 -14.86
CA ALA A 835 50.13 71.92 -16.23
C ALA A 835 48.95 72.10 -17.21
N ALA A 836 47.83 71.39 -17.00
CA ALA A 836 46.62 71.54 -17.81
C ALA A 836 45.97 72.92 -17.68
N ASN A 837 46.19 73.63 -16.54
CA ASN A 837 45.74 74.99 -16.27
C ASN A 837 44.26 75.25 -16.67
N GLU A 838 43.37 74.36 -16.24
CA GLU A 838 41.95 74.42 -16.57
C GLU A 838 41.26 75.62 -15.90
N ARG A 839 40.39 76.34 -16.62
CA ARG A 839 39.64 77.49 -16.07
C ARG A 839 38.58 77.12 -15.00
N VAL A 840 38.32 75.83 -14.83
CA VAL A 840 37.27 75.33 -13.91
C VAL A 840 37.59 75.71 -12.46
N TRP A 841 38.86 75.69 -12.05
CA TRP A 841 39.31 76.05 -10.70
C TRP A 841 38.99 77.50 -10.33
N LEU A 842 39.13 78.42 -11.29
CA LEU A 842 38.74 79.82 -11.14
C LEU A 842 37.22 79.97 -11.01
N THR A 843 36.45 79.15 -11.73
CA THR A 843 34.97 79.20 -11.71
C THR A 843 34.41 78.67 -10.39
N GLU A 844 35.07 77.68 -9.78
CA GLU A 844 34.68 77.09 -8.48
C GLU A 844 35.23 77.86 -7.26
N GLY A 845 36.05 78.91 -7.47
CA GLY A 845 36.34 79.92 -6.46
C GLY A 845 37.81 80.12 -6.07
N ASN A 846 38.74 79.24 -6.46
CA ASN A 846 40.17 79.41 -6.15
C ASN A 846 41.06 78.88 -7.29
N GLU A 847 41.72 79.80 -8.02
CA GLU A 847 42.66 79.47 -9.12
C GLU A 847 43.91 78.72 -8.63
N PHE A 848 44.33 78.95 -7.38
CA PHE A 848 45.57 78.39 -6.81
C PHE A 848 45.34 77.16 -5.92
N HIS A 849 44.11 76.63 -5.85
CA HIS A 849 43.74 75.52 -4.96
C HIS A 849 44.65 74.29 -5.11
N LEU A 850 44.94 73.87 -6.36
CA LEU A 850 45.81 72.72 -6.63
C LEU A 850 47.26 72.94 -6.14
N LEU A 851 47.74 74.17 -6.18
CA LEU A 851 49.08 74.53 -5.72
C LEU A 851 49.16 74.57 -4.19
N GLU A 852 48.09 75.00 -3.52
CA GLU A 852 47.94 74.91 -2.06
C GLU A 852 47.88 73.44 -1.60
N ALA A 853 47.10 72.60 -2.29
CA ALA A 853 47.00 71.18 -2.00
C ALA A 853 48.33 70.44 -2.21
N LEU A 854 49.04 70.75 -3.30
CA LEU A 854 50.38 70.21 -3.55
C LEU A 854 51.39 70.68 -2.50
N ALA A 855 51.36 71.96 -2.11
CA ALA A 855 52.23 72.49 -1.05
C ALA A 855 51.98 71.76 0.28
N GLN A 856 50.71 71.52 0.63
CA GLN A 856 50.32 70.78 1.84
C GLN A 856 50.75 69.30 1.78
N LEU A 857 50.61 68.64 0.62
CA LEU A 857 51.10 67.28 0.40
C LEU A 857 52.61 67.19 0.61
N LEU A 858 53.38 68.09 0.00
CA LEU A 858 54.83 68.12 0.14
C LEU A 858 55.28 68.50 1.56
N GLU A 859 54.56 69.38 2.23
CA GLU A 859 54.79 69.70 3.63
C GLU A 859 54.55 68.47 4.53
N SER A 860 53.47 67.72 4.30
CA SER A 860 53.21 66.45 5.02
C SER A 860 54.33 65.43 4.81
N PHE A 861 54.88 65.34 3.59
CA PHE A 861 56.01 64.48 3.27
C PHE A 861 57.30 64.92 3.98
N THR A 862 57.55 66.24 4.10
CA THR A 862 58.72 66.74 4.85
C THR A 862 58.63 66.44 6.34
N VAL A 863 57.41 66.42 6.91
CA VAL A 863 57.16 66.12 8.33
C VAL A 863 57.18 64.61 8.60
N SER A 864 56.78 63.79 7.63
CA SER A 864 56.72 62.33 7.75
C SER A 864 57.45 61.61 6.59
N PRO A 865 58.79 61.57 6.60
CA PRO A 865 59.59 60.95 5.53
C PRO A 865 59.43 59.43 5.40
N GLN A 866 58.73 58.80 6.36
CA GLN A 866 58.42 57.37 6.40
C GLN A 866 57.30 56.96 5.43
N LEU A 867 56.62 57.95 4.80
CA LEU A 867 55.59 57.70 3.78
C LEU A 867 56.13 57.07 2.49
N VAL A 868 57.45 57.11 2.29
CA VAL A 868 58.14 56.53 1.13
C VAL A 868 59.27 55.64 1.63
N SER A 869 59.49 54.52 0.90
CA SER A 869 60.59 53.60 1.17
C SER A 869 61.93 54.34 1.21
N SER A 870 62.89 53.87 2.02
CA SER A 870 64.23 54.48 2.08
C SER A 870 64.96 54.45 0.73
N VAL A 871 64.62 53.48 -0.13
CA VAL A 871 65.18 53.29 -1.48
C VAL A 871 64.65 54.34 -2.45
N ASP A 872 63.34 54.60 -2.42
CA ASP A 872 62.66 55.52 -3.36
C ASP A 872 62.64 56.98 -2.85
N ARG A 873 63.16 57.24 -1.66
CA ARG A 873 63.16 58.57 -1.05
C ARG A 873 63.95 59.58 -1.88
N ARG A 874 65.13 59.21 -2.39
CA ARG A 874 65.97 60.11 -3.19
C ARG A 874 65.33 60.48 -4.52
N THR A 875 64.73 59.51 -5.22
CA THR A 875 64.04 59.73 -6.49
C THR A 875 62.77 60.55 -6.29
N THR A 876 62.03 60.30 -5.20
CA THR A 876 60.82 61.07 -4.87
C THR A 876 61.13 62.51 -4.47
N VAL A 877 62.20 62.74 -3.70
CA VAL A 877 62.66 64.11 -3.39
C VAL A 877 63.10 64.84 -4.66
N ALA A 878 63.83 64.18 -5.57
CA ALA A 878 64.23 64.78 -6.83
C ALA A 878 63.01 65.18 -7.69
N LYS A 879 61.99 64.31 -7.79
CA LYS A 879 60.75 64.63 -8.51
C LYS A 879 59.96 65.74 -7.83
N ALA A 880 59.85 65.73 -6.50
CA ALA A 880 59.21 66.82 -5.75
C ALA A 880 59.89 68.17 -6.00
N MET A 881 61.23 68.20 -6.08
CA MET A 881 62.00 69.42 -6.39
C MET A 881 61.74 69.93 -7.82
N ASP A 882 61.62 69.02 -8.79
CA ASP A 882 61.25 69.34 -10.16
C ASP A 882 59.82 69.92 -10.24
N VAL A 883 58.85 69.25 -9.61
CA VAL A 883 57.45 69.74 -9.55
C VAL A 883 57.36 71.09 -8.86
N ILE A 884 58.07 71.33 -7.74
CA ILE A 884 58.13 72.66 -7.09
C ILE A 884 58.69 73.71 -8.04
N SER A 885 59.74 73.38 -8.80
CA SER A 885 60.36 74.32 -9.75
C SER A 885 59.40 74.71 -10.86
N ASN A 886 58.64 73.74 -11.39
CA ASN A 886 57.58 73.96 -12.38
C ASN A 886 56.43 74.82 -11.80
N CYS A 887 56.04 74.57 -10.56
CA CYS A 887 55.02 75.37 -9.86
C CYS A 887 55.47 76.81 -9.59
N LEU A 888 56.73 77.03 -9.21
CA LEU A 888 57.30 78.37 -9.00
C LEU A 888 57.37 79.15 -10.32
N ALA A 889 57.77 78.51 -11.43
CA ALA A 889 57.75 79.13 -12.75
C ALA A 889 56.34 79.59 -13.15
N PHE A 890 55.32 78.78 -12.86
CA PHE A 890 53.92 79.15 -13.06
C PHE A 890 53.50 80.34 -12.18
N LEU A 891 53.83 80.32 -10.89
CA LEU A 891 53.44 81.38 -9.93
C LEU A 891 54.11 82.74 -10.21
N TYR A 892 55.35 82.77 -10.71
CA TYR A 892 56.02 84.04 -11.09
C TYR A 892 55.31 84.76 -12.25
N SER A 893 54.53 84.04 -13.05
CA SER A 893 53.77 84.62 -14.16
C SER A 893 52.43 85.22 -13.75
N LYS A 894 52.03 85.09 -12.47
CA LYS A 894 50.71 85.45 -11.95
C LYS A 894 50.79 86.48 -10.80
N PRO A 895 49.88 87.47 -10.73
CA PRO A 895 49.81 88.42 -9.62
C PRO A 895 49.30 87.75 -8.33
N ASP A 896 49.61 88.33 -7.16
CA ASP A 896 49.14 87.93 -5.82
C ASP A 896 49.56 86.53 -5.31
N THR A 897 50.76 86.07 -5.70
CA THR A 897 51.29 84.73 -5.37
C THR A 897 52.43 84.73 -4.34
N SER A 898 52.76 85.87 -3.72
CA SER A 898 53.96 86.05 -2.89
C SER A 898 54.03 85.11 -1.67
N GLU A 899 52.91 84.90 -0.99
CA GLU A 899 52.80 84.00 0.17
C GLU A 899 53.01 82.53 -0.21
N LEU A 900 52.41 82.09 -1.31
CA LEU A 900 52.54 80.72 -1.82
C LEU A 900 53.95 80.44 -2.36
N ILE A 901 54.58 81.43 -3.01
CA ILE A 901 55.99 81.38 -3.42
C ILE A 901 56.90 81.22 -2.20
N GLN A 902 56.67 81.97 -1.12
CA GLN A 902 57.45 81.85 0.11
C GLN A 902 57.27 80.48 0.76
N ARG A 903 56.04 79.96 0.78
CA ARG A 903 55.71 78.63 1.31
C ARG A 903 56.41 77.50 0.54
N LEU A 904 56.34 77.51 -0.80
CA LEU A 904 57.00 76.51 -1.65
C LEU A 904 58.52 76.56 -1.54
N ARG A 905 59.14 77.75 -1.46
CA ARG A 905 60.59 77.89 -1.20
C ARG A 905 60.99 77.36 0.18
N GLY A 906 60.14 77.54 1.19
CA GLY A 906 60.32 76.97 2.52
C GLY A 906 60.31 75.45 2.51
N ILE A 907 59.38 74.84 1.76
CA ILE A 907 59.30 73.39 1.56
C ILE A 907 60.51 72.88 0.77
N GLN A 908 60.94 73.59 -0.27
CA GLN A 908 62.14 73.27 -1.07
C GLN A 908 63.40 73.19 -0.18
N ALA A 909 63.56 74.12 0.77
CA ALA A 909 64.65 74.09 1.73
C ALA A 909 64.58 72.90 2.71
N LYS A 910 63.37 72.52 3.13
CA LYS A 910 63.15 71.32 3.98
C LYS A 910 63.44 70.03 3.21
N LEU A 911 63.04 69.93 1.94
CA LEU A 911 63.31 68.77 1.08
C LEU A 911 64.80 68.58 0.78
N ASN A 912 65.55 69.67 0.57
CA ASN A 912 67.02 69.61 0.40
C ASN A 912 67.72 68.96 1.61
N ARG A 913 67.25 69.25 2.84
CA ARG A 913 67.76 68.65 4.08
C ARG A 913 67.41 67.17 4.25
N LEU A 914 66.41 66.68 3.52
CA LEU A 914 66.01 65.26 3.49
C LEU A 914 66.72 64.46 2.39
N SER A 915 67.37 65.14 1.43
CA SER A 915 68.14 64.51 0.35
C SER A 915 69.58 64.15 0.76
N THR A 916 70.12 64.88 1.75
CA THR A 916 71.40 64.61 2.43
C THR A 916 71.24 63.51 3.46
#